data_AF-A0AA37T283-F1
#
_entry.id   AF-A0AA37T283-F1
#
_cell.length_a   1.000
_cell.length_b   1.000
_cell.length_c   1.000
_cell.angle_alpha   90.00
_cell.angle_beta   90.00
_cell.angle_gamma   90.00
#
_symmetry.space_group_name_H-M   'P 1'
#
loop_
_entity.id
_entity.type
_entity.pdbx_description
1 polymer ?
#
loop_
_entity_poly.entity_id
_entity_poly.type
_entity_poly.pdbx_seq_one_letter_code
_entity_poly.pdbx_strand_id
1 'polypeptide(L)'
;MGVFLSANAAAMEPLEAVRLLQQGTFGPSQSDVNRLENMTAEQWVDEQLMLPPTFQYKGQDFGRRPMGRYRSWFHSAFYSEDQLRQRMAFALSQIFVVSQAGTKLHNHQSGLVTYYDTLIKHGLGNYRDLMYDVTMHPAMGVFLTYAPNNAAPANSAQEADENYARELLQLMSIGLYELNMDGTFKLENGERIETYTQDHIKAFAKVFTGFCFQDIRRDSGNYTCDDRFGDYTVPLIRALGRHDKTEKRLFPTPEHPDGQILAANSGMSHDEFEDEVDAALDNIFAHPNVAPFVSERLIKMLVTSNPSPNYIKDVASVFNDNGQGVKGDLAAVAKAILLHNEARHGHINDTTVFGKVREPLLALTHYYRVLDVWQDGDTPEYGFYGLADSLFSAPMMAPSVFNFYQFNYAHPLLTRAAAPGDIDPPDIPSEEIVQLESDNYPNHFIHHYGDGKQVRIDNSTDNIEATKWKIVPGIAGETGTISLESVDTPNHYLRHKGGGIYLDAYTNTNLYRQDASWKARGDVSWIGETQTSDQLTCVNQCALESLNYGNEYMRHKSWVLIRTPINSVLDQADSTFSFHLVEPIQAPDSNTLPPASVGENTVSPVLGVYAEDAMLNGFNFIFHNILKRPEANRAHGQRIVSLIGNKTDEEVENAINYIDLMFTSGEMSDAMRNEIKHIMQHQSDRYRSVRDTMMMLFTSPDFMVQR
;
A
#
# COMPACT_ATOMS: atom_id res chain seq x y z
N MET A 1 -50.71 24.30 -24.69
CA MET A 1 -49.58 24.85 -25.46
C MET A 1 -48.48 25.19 -24.48
N GLY A 2 -47.29 24.62 -24.66
CA GLY A 2 -46.12 24.85 -23.80
C GLY A 2 -45.55 23.58 -23.16
N VAL A 3 -45.33 22.53 -23.96
CA VAL A 3 -44.38 21.46 -23.60
C VAL A 3 -42.99 22.11 -23.66
N PHE A 4 -42.38 22.37 -22.53
CA PHE A 4 -40.92 22.55 -22.49
C PHE A 4 -40.32 21.15 -22.62
N LEU A 5 -39.88 20.84 -23.84
CA LEU A 5 -38.92 19.77 -24.08
C LEU A 5 -37.71 20.08 -23.19
N SER A 6 -37.50 19.28 -22.15
CA SER A 6 -36.24 19.27 -21.43
C SER A 6 -35.15 18.95 -22.45
N ALA A 7 -34.15 19.83 -22.55
CA ALA A 7 -32.95 19.57 -23.32
C ALA A 7 -32.42 18.17 -22.93
N ASN A 8 -32.15 17.32 -23.92
CA ASN A 8 -31.48 16.05 -23.71
C ASN A 8 -30.26 16.31 -22.81
N ALA A 9 -30.22 15.66 -21.64
CA ALA A 9 -29.01 15.58 -20.85
C ALA A 9 -27.89 15.07 -21.76
N ALA A 10 -26.73 15.70 -21.74
CA ALA A 10 -25.60 15.28 -22.57
C ALA A 10 -25.25 13.84 -22.20
N ALA A 11 -25.52 12.91 -23.13
CA ALA A 11 -25.09 11.53 -23.08
C ALA A 11 -23.56 11.46 -22.98
N MET A 12 -23.05 10.61 -22.10
CA MET A 12 -21.61 10.35 -22.03
C MET A 12 -21.14 9.62 -23.27
N GLU A 13 -20.06 10.09 -23.91
CA GLU A 13 -19.44 9.34 -25.00
C GLU A 13 -18.85 8.02 -24.45
N PRO A 14 -18.83 6.91 -25.24
CA PRO A 14 -18.39 5.61 -24.74
C PRO A 14 -17.01 5.61 -24.06
N LEU A 15 -16.10 6.45 -24.57
CA LEU A 15 -14.75 6.61 -24.03
C LEU A 15 -14.74 7.24 -22.64
N GLU A 16 -15.58 8.25 -22.42
CA GLU A 16 -15.74 8.91 -21.14
C GLU A 16 -16.37 7.94 -20.13
N ALA A 17 -17.32 7.10 -20.58
CA ALA A 17 -17.94 6.06 -19.76
C ALA A 17 -16.93 5.01 -19.30
N VAL A 18 -16.10 4.52 -20.22
CA VAL A 18 -15.03 3.59 -19.86
C VAL A 18 -14.08 4.19 -18.82
N ARG A 19 -13.61 5.43 -19.01
CA ARG A 19 -12.68 6.08 -18.06
C ARG A 19 -13.31 6.28 -16.68
N LEU A 20 -14.55 6.74 -16.61
CA LEU A 20 -15.29 6.86 -15.36
C LEU A 20 -15.40 5.51 -14.65
N LEU A 21 -15.76 4.44 -15.38
CA LEU A 21 -15.89 3.11 -14.82
C LEU A 21 -14.53 2.54 -14.37
N GLN A 22 -13.44 2.78 -15.07
CA GLN A 22 -12.12 2.34 -14.62
C GLN A 22 -11.69 2.99 -13.30
N GLN A 23 -12.09 4.25 -13.07
CA GLN A 23 -11.75 5.00 -11.86
C GLN A 23 -12.71 4.68 -10.70
N GLY A 24 -14.01 4.52 -11.00
CA GLY A 24 -15.06 4.34 -10.01
C GLY A 24 -15.51 2.91 -9.74
N THR A 25 -14.99 1.91 -10.47
CA THR A 25 -15.38 0.49 -10.33
C THR A 25 -14.16 -0.45 -10.39
N PHE A 26 -14.39 -1.76 -10.40
CA PHE A 26 -13.36 -2.77 -10.69
C PHE A 26 -13.10 -2.98 -12.19
N GLY A 27 -13.56 -2.06 -13.04
CA GLY A 27 -13.39 -2.04 -14.49
C GLY A 27 -14.73 -2.04 -15.24
N PRO A 28 -14.78 -1.56 -16.48
CA PRO A 28 -16.02 -1.50 -17.25
C PRO A 28 -16.56 -2.89 -17.62
N SER A 29 -17.88 -3.01 -17.70
CA SER A 29 -18.56 -4.05 -18.51
C SER A 29 -19.27 -3.39 -19.69
N GLN A 30 -19.54 -4.13 -20.76
CA GLN A 30 -20.25 -3.56 -21.91
C GLN A 30 -21.67 -3.07 -21.53
N SER A 31 -22.34 -3.77 -20.61
CA SER A 31 -23.65 -3.35 -20.10
C SER A 31 -23.58 -2.04 -19.33
N ASP A 32 -22.52 -1.82 -18.55
CA ASP A 32 -22.33 -0.57 -17.84
C ASP A 32 -22.10 0.57 -18.83
N VAL A 33 -21.19 0.40 -19.81
CA VAL A 33 -20.91 1.42 -20.84
C VAL A 33 -22.18 1.81 -21.59
N ASN A 34 -22.96 0.84 -22.09
CA ASN A 34 -24.22 1.10 -22.79
C ASN A 34 -25.25 1.87 -21.93
N ARG A 35 -25.26 1.61 -20.62
CA ARG A 35 -26.14 2.32 -19.68
C ARG A 35 -25.68 3.78 -19.51
N LEU A 36 -24.38 4.00 -19.36
CA LEU A 36 -23.80 5.33 -19.13
C LEU A 36 -23.96 6.24 -20.36
N GLU A 37 -24.08 5.70 -21.57
CA GLU A 37 -24.42 6.47 -22.78
C GLU A 37 -25.76 7.23 -22.68
N ASN A 38 -26.60 6.94 -21.68
CA ASN A 38 -27.89 7.61 -21.48
C ASN A 38 -27.95 8.49 -20.22
N MET A 39 -26.81 8.80 -19.60
CA MET A 39 -26.73 9.63 -18.39
C MET A 39 -25.40 10.41 -18.32
N THR A 40 -25.36 11.42 -17.46
CA THR A 40 -24.12 12.17 -17.16
C THR A 40 -23.27 11.45 -16.12
N ALA A 41 -22.00 11.82 -16.00
CA ALA A 41 -21.10 11.32 -14.95
C ALA A 41 -21.66 11.56 -13.55
N GLU A 42 -22.21 12.76 -13.33
CA GLU A 42 -22.81 13.13 -12.05
C GLU A 42 -24.02 12.27 -11.71
N GLN A 43 -24.90 11.99 -12.68
CA GLN A 43 -26.06 11.10 -12.47
C GLN A 43 -25.62 9.69 -12.08
N TRP A 44 -24.60 9.14 -12.74
CA TRP A 44 -24.08 7.82 -12.39
C TRP A 44 -23.50 7.79 -10.97
N VAL A 45 -22.70 8.81 -10.60
CA VAL A 45 -22.16 8.91 -9.24
C VAL A 45 -23.30 9.00 -8.22
N ASP A 46 -24.28 9.89 -8.44
CA ASP A 46 -25.41 10.08 -7.53
C ASP A 46 -26.23 8.79 -7.36
N GLU A 47 -26.43 8.02 -8.43
CA GLU A 47 -27.06 6.69 -8.33
C GLU A 47 -26.23 5.73 -7.47
N GLN A 48 -24.91 5.66 -7.68
CA GLN A 48 -24.02 4.82 -6.89
C GLN A 48 -24.01 5.18 -5.40
N LEU A 49 -24.08 6.47 -5.07
CA LEU A 49 -24.14 6.94 -3.67
C LEU A 49 -25.41 6.48 -2.94
N MET A 50 -26.51 6.23 -3.67
CA MET A 50 -27.79 5.80 -3.09
C MET A 50 -27.90 4.28 -2.91
N LEU A 51 -27.01 3.48 -3.50
CA LEU A 51 -27.09 2.03 -3.42
C LEU A 51 -26.73 1.51 -2.02
N PRO A 52 -27.52 0.54 -1.49
CA PRO A 52 -27.22 -0.07 -0.21
C PRO A 52 -25.91 -0.87 -0.27
N PRO A 53 -25.18 -1.01 0.85
CA PRO A 53 -23.94 -1.76 0.88
C PRO A 53 -24.14 -3.26 0.63
N THR A 54 -23.31 -3.83 -0.23
CA THR A 54 -23.23 -5.29 -0.41
C THR A 54 -22.14 -5.87 0.50
N PHE A 55 -22.53 -6.37 1.67
CA PHE A 55 -21.61 -7.04 2.60
C PHE A 55 -21.29 -8.49 2.17
N GLN A 56 -20.05 -8.92 2.40
CA GLN A 56 -19.55 -10.26 2.11
C GLN A 56 -19.94 -11.27 3.21
N TYR A 57 -19.95 -10.85 4.47
CA TYR A 57 -20.34 -11.68 5.60
C TYR A 57 -21.87 -11.73 5.73
N LYS A 58 -22.43 -12.93 5.67
CA LYS A 58 -23.85 -13.26 5.83
C LYS A 58 -24.09 -14.24 6.99
N GLY A 59 -23.16 -14.31 7.95
CA GLY A 59 -23.22 -15.25 9.07
C GLY A 59 -22.64 -16.65 8.78
N GLN A 60 -22.05 -16.86 7.60
CA GLN A 60 -21.37 -18.09 7.24
C GLN A 60 -19.97 -18.19 7.86
N ASP A 61 -19.52 -19.41 8.14
CA ASP A 61 -18.14 -19.69 8.55
C ASP A 61 -17.22 -19.78 7.33
N PHE A 62 -16.18 -18.94 7.30
CA PHE A 62 -15.16 -18.93 6.25
C PHE A 62 -14.02 -19.93 6.52
N GLY A 63 -14.01 -20.59 7.68
CA GLY A 63 -13.00 -21.54 8.08
C GLY A 63 -11.61 -20.93 8.20
N ARG A 64 -10.58 -21.75 8.00
CA ARG A 64 -9.16 -21.34 8.15
C ARG A 64 -8.45 -21.06 6.83
N ARG A 65 -9.05 -21.43 5.70
CA ARG A 65 -8.43 -21.28 4.37
C ARG A 65 -8.98 -20.03 3.67
N PRO A 66 -8.14 -19.23 3.00
CA PRO A 66 -8.56 -17.94 2.46
C PRO A 66 -9.47 -18.04 1.23
N MET A 67 -9.74 -19.24 0.71
CA MET A 67 -10.52 -19.43 -0.52
C MET A 67 -11.94 -18.86 -0.42
N GLY A 68 -12.63 -19.07 0.70
CA GLY A 68 -13.97 -18.50 0.90
C GLY A 68 -13.97 -16.97 0.86
N ARG A 69 -12.96 -16.36 1.50
CA ARG A 69 -12.75 -14.91 1.54
C ARG A 69 -12.46 -14.36 0.14
N TYR A 70 -11.51 -14.96 -0.59
CA TYR A 70 -11.20 -14.54 -1.96
C TYR A 70 -12.41 -14.61 -2.87
N ARG A 71 -13.18 -15.71 -2.81
CA ARG A 71 -14.40 -15.86 -3.60
C ARG A 71 -15.43 -14.77 -3.29
N SER A 72 -15.61 -14.41 -2.03
CA SER A 72 -16.58 -13.37 -1.63
C SER A 72 -16.14 -11.99 -2.08
N TRP A 73 -14.84 -11.69 -1.98
CA TRP A 73 -14.28 -10.45 -2.48
C TRP A 73 -14.41 -10.31 -4.00
N PHE A 74 -14.04 -11.35 -4.77
CA PHE A 74 -14.17 -11.34 -6.22
C PHE A 74 -15.63 -11.31 -6.68
N HIS A 75 -16.53 -12.03 -6.01
CA HIS A 75 -17.96 -11.94 -6.29
C HIS A 75 -18.44 -10.50 -6.11
N SER A 76 -18.01 -9.83 -5.05
CA SER A 76 -18.38 -8.43 -4.81
C SER A 76 -17.83 -7.50 -5.90
N ALA A 77 -16.54 -7.65 -6.25
CA ALA A 77 -15.90 -6.87 -7.31
C ALA A 77 -16.55 -7.06 -8.69
N PHE A 78 -17.05 -8.26 -9.00
CA PHE A 78 -17.66 -8.56 -10.30
C PHE A 78 -19.15 -8.20 -10.37
N TYR A 79 -19.92 -8.38 -9.29
CA TYR A 79 -21.39 -8.39 -9.39
C TYR A 79 -22.12 -7.40 -8.51
N SER A 80 -21.48 -6.83 -7.48
CA SER A 80 -22.21 -5.93 -6.60
C SER A 80 -22.65 -4.69 -7.36
N GLU A 81 -23.89 -4.25 -7.15
CA GLU A 81 -24.41 -3.06 -7.82
C GLU A 81 -23.76 -1.77 -7.30
N ASP A 82 -23.36 -1.75 -6.02
CA ASP A 82 -22.67 -0.65 -5.31
C ASP A 82 -21.16 -0.59 -5.63
N GLN A 83 -20.81 -0.70 -6.92
CA GLN A 83 -19.41 -0.74 -7.39
C GLN A 83 -18.55 0.39 -6.83
N LEU A 84 -19.06 1.62 -6.74
CA LEU A 84 -18.28 2.74 -6.19
C LEU A 84 -17.95 2.51 -4.72
N ARG A 85 -18.89 1.99 -3.92
CA ARG A 85 -18.66 1.67 -2.50
C ARG A 85 -17.61 0.57 -2.35
N GLN A 86 -17.70 -0.47 -3.17
CA GLN A 86 -16.73 -1.56 -3.18
C GLN A 86 -15.33 -1.06 -3.60
N ARG A 87 -15.27 -0.15 -4.59
CA ARG A 87 -14.01 0.45 -5.04
C ARG A 87 -13.38 1.36 -3.99
N MET A 88 -14.20 2.12 -3.26
CA MET A 88 -13.79 2.92 -2.11
C MET A 88 -13.30 2.02 -0.96
N ALA A 89 -14.01 0.94 -0.64
CA ALA A 89 -13.57 -0.02 0.38
C ALA A 89 -12.21 -0.64 0.04
N PHE A 90 -11.96 -0.93 -1.25
CA PHE A 90 -10.66 -1.39 -1.70
C PHE A 90 -9.58 -0.31 -1.54
N ALA A 91 -9.84 0.95 -1.86
CA ALA A 91 -8.89 2.04 -1.58
C ALA A 91 -8.62 2.20 -0.07
N LEU A 92 -9.66 2.18 0.76
CA LEU A 92 -9.53 2.25 2.22
C LEU A 92 -8.74 1.06 2.79
N SER A 93 -8.82 -0.13 2.17
CA SER A 93 -8.02 -1.30 2.60
C SER A 93 -6.52 -1.11 2.40
N GLN A 94 -6.11 -0.13 1.60
CA GLN A 94 -4.73 0.26 1.36
C GLN A 94 -4.26 1.40 2.27
N ILE A 95 -5.19 2.03 3.02
CA ILE A 95 -4.90 3.03 4.06
C ILE A 95 -4.95 2.35 5.42
N PHE A 96 -6.06 1.69 5.73
CA PHE A 96 -6.27 0.91 6.95
C PHE A 96 -5.88 -0.55 6.68
N VAL A 97 -4.58 -0.78 6.51
CA VAL A 97 -4.05 -2.09 6.11
C VAL A 97 -4.22 -3.10 7.24
N VAL A 98 -4.79 -4.24 6.91
CA VAL A 98 -4.73 -5.47 7.70
C VAL A 98 -4.37 -6.61 6.76
N SER A 99 -3.53 -7.54 7.23
CA SER A 99 -3.09 -8.66 6.40
C SER A 99 -3.08 -9.98 7.15
N GLN A 100 -3.38 -11.05 6.42
CA GLN A 100 -3.10 -12.41 6.86
C GLN A 100 -1.61 -12.77 6.75
N ALA A 101 -0.85 -12.16 5.83
CA ALA A 101 0.54 -12.51 5.59
C ALA A 101 1.38 -12.29 6.85
N GLY A 102 2.15 -13.30 7.27
CA GLY A 102 3.03 -13.21 8.44
C GLY A 102 2.33 -13.07 9.80
N THR A 103 0.99 -13.08 9.87
CA THR A 103 0.27 -12.74 11.10
C THR A 103 -0.52 -13.90 11.72
N LYS A 104 -0.97 -13.68 12.96
CA LYS A 104 -1.89 -14.59 13.65
C LYS A 104 -3.27 -14.68 12.98
N LEU A 105 -3.59 -13.79 12.02
CA LEU A 105 -4.88 -13.77 11.34
C LEU A 105 -5.06 -14.88 10.29
N HIS A 106 -4.01 -15.65 9.98
CA HIS A 106 -4.08 -16.71 8.96
C HIS A 106 -5.20 -17.75 9.16
N ASN A 107 -5.65 -17.97 10.41
CA ASN A 107 -6.76 -18.88 10.71
C ASN A 107 -8.11 -18.16 10.95
N HIS A 108 -8.17 -16.83 10.82
CA HIS A 108 -9.33 -16.01 11.20
C HIS A 108 -10.00 -15.39 9.97
N GLN A 109 -10.39 -16.23 9.01
CA GLN A 109 -10.92 -15.75 7.72
C GLN A 109 -12.23 -14.98 7.88
N SER A 110 -13.12 -15.42 8.78
CA SER A 110 -14.36 -14.68 9.10
C SER A 110 -14.05 -13.28 9.63
N GLY A 111 -13.02 -13.14 10.49
CA GLY A 111 -12.58 -11.84 11.00
C GLY A 111 -12.00 -10.91 9.92
N LEU A 112 -11.29 -11.48 8.94
CA LEU A 112 -10.78 -10.70 7.80
C LEU A 112 -11.89 -10.26 6.85
N VAL A 113 -12.95 -11.06 6.71
CA VAL A 113 -14.14 -10.70 5.93
C VAL A 113 -14.94 -9.61 6.63
N THR A 114 -15.19 -9.73 7.94
CA THR A 114 -15.91 -8.68 8.69
C THR A 114 -15.12 -7.37 8.79
N TYR A 115 -13.79 -7.45 8.81
CA TYR A 115 -12.94 -6.27 8.69
C TYR A 115 -13.15 -5.59 7.34
N TYR A 116 -13.16 -6.34 6.24
CA TYR A 116 -13.42 -5.77 4.92
C TYR A 116 -14.85 -5.21 4.82
N ASP A 117 -15.84 -5.85 5.44
CA ASP A 117 -17.20 -5.31 5.53
C ASP A 117 -17.29 -4.01 6.33
N THR A 118 -16.41 -3.79 7.30
CA THR A 118 -16.25 -2.50 7.99
C THR A 118 -15.83 -1.41 6.99
N LEU A 119 -14.89 -1.73 6.10
CA LEU A 119 -14.48 -0.81 5.02
C LEU A 119 -15.60 -0.58 4.00
N ILE A 120 -16.42 -1.58 3.71
CA ILE A 120 -17.62 -1.43 2.84
C ILE A 120 -18.65 -0.52 3.50
N LYS A 121 -18.94 -0.75 4.79
CA LYS A 121 -19.90 0.05 5.58
C LYS A 121 -19.56 1.54 5.48
N HIS A 122 -18.28 1.87 5.63
CA HIS A 122 -17.81 3.26 5.65
C HIS A 122 -17.28 3.77 4.33
N GLY A 123 -17.21 2.96 3.26
CA GLY A 123 -16.65 3.37 1.96
C GLY A 123 -17.29 4.64 1.37
N LEU A 124 -18.56 4.90 1.70
CA LEU A 124 -19.27 6.15 1.41
C LEU A 124 -19.95 6.70 2.67
N GLY A 125 -19.37 6.43 3.84
CA GLY A 125 -19.83 6.87 5.17
C GLY A 125 -18.98 8.04 5.68
N ASN A 126 -18.78 8.10 7.00
CA ASN A 126 -17.92 9.13 7.61
C ASN A 126 -16.55 8.55 8.00
N TYR A 127 -15.47 9.28 7.69
CA TYR A 127 -14.11 8.88 8.01
C TYR A 127 -13.84 8.74 9.52
N ARG A 128 -14.47 9.55 10.36
CA ARG A 128 -14.35 9.44 11.83
C ARG A 128 -15.00 8.17 12.38
N ASP A 129 -16.14 7.77 11.82
CA ASP A 129 -16.80 6.53 12.18
C ASP A 129 -15.99 5.32 11.72
N LEU A 130 -15.35 5.42 10.54
CA LEU A 130 -14.41 4.44 10.05
C LEU A 130 -13.21 4.26 11.00
N MET A 131 -12.60 5.36 11.45
CA MET A 131 -11.48 5.30 12.40
C MET A 131 -11.87 4.51 13.65
N TYR A 132 -13.04 4.80 14.22
CA TYR A 132 -13.54 4.10 15.40
C TYR A 132 -13.78 2.61 15.13
N ASP A 133 -14.52 2.26 14.09
CA ASP A 133 -14.82 0.85 13.83
C ASP A 133 -13.54 0.05 13.49
N VAL A 134 -12.53 0.68 12.89
CA VAL A 134 -11.21 0.08 12.68
C VAL A 134 -10.44 -0.09 13.99
N THR A 135 -10.42 0.92 14.87
CA THR A 135 -9.83 0.82 16.23
C THR A 135 -10.48 -0.29 17.05
N MET A 136 -11.77 -0.51 16.85
CA MET A 136 -12.51 -1.52 17.60
C MET A 136 -12.49 -2.90 16.94
N HIS A 137 -11.92 -3.05 15.75
CA HIS A 137 -11.96 -4.33 15.05
C HIS A 137 -10.85 -5.30 15.50
N PRO A 138 -11.17 -6.54 15.92
CA PRO A 138 -10.18 -7.53 16.36
C PRO A 138 -9.03 -7.79 15.38
N ALA A 139 -9.33 -7.79 14.08
CA ALA A 139 -8.32 -7.96 13.03
C ALA A 139 -7.24 -6.86 13.06
N MET A 140 -7.64 -5.59 13.23
CA MET A 140 -6.69 -4.48 13.38
C MET A 140 -5.92 -4.59 14.70
N GLY A 141 -6.61 -4.92 15.79
CA GLY A 141 -6.04 -5.22 17.10
C GLY A 141 -4.87 -6.21 17.05
N VAL A 142 -5.05 -7.32 16.34
CA VAL A 142 -4.00 -8.33 16.18
C VAL A 142 -2.93 -7.91 15.19
N PHE A 143 -3.31 -7.23 14.10
CA PHE A 143 -2.36 -6.83 13.06
C PHE A 143 -1.34 -5.81 13.56
N LEU A 144 -1.78 -4.83 14.35
CA LEU A 144 -0.93 -3.80 14.97
C LEU A 144 -0.69 -4.06 16.46
N THR A 145 -0.80 -5.33 16.88
CA THR A 145 -0.36 -5.88 18.18
C THR A 145 -0.96 -5.27 19.46
N TYR A 146 -1.92 -4.36 19.37
CA TYR A 146 -2.56 -3.73 20.52
C TYR A 146 -3.78 -4.50 21.07
N ALA A 147 -4.16 -5.65 20.49
CA ALA A 147 -5.15 -6.54 21.09
C ALA A 147 -4.69 -8.02 21.11
N PRO A 148 -4.68 -8.68 22.29
CA PRO A 148 -4.99 -8.12 23.59
C PRO A 148 -3.79 -7.36 24.16
N ASN A 149 -4.01 -6.24 24.86
CA ASN A 149 -2.92 -5.49 25.50
C ASN A 149 -3.24 -5.05 26.95
N ASN A 150 -2.24 -4.45 27.60
CA ASN A 150 -2.35 -3.89 28.95
C ASN A 150 -1.67 -2.52 29.00
N ALA A 151 -2.05 -1.72 29.98
CA ALA A 151 -1.29 -0.60 30.47
C ALA A 151 0.12 -1.04 30.85
N ALA A 152 1.07 -0.11 30.72
CA ALA A 152 2.41 -0.26 31.22
C ALA A 152 2.39 -0.69 32.71
N PRO A 153 3.19 -1.69 33.12
CA PRO A 153 3.28 -2.08 34.52
C PRO A 153 3.73 -0.89 35.38
N ALA A 154 3.04 -0.68 36.50
CA ALA A 154 3.38 0.38 37.44
C ALA A 154 4.84 0.22 37.93
N ASN A 155 5.61 1.31 37.89
CA ASN A 155 7.03 1.37 38.27
C ASN A 155 7.99 0.55 37.37
N SER A 156 7.61 0.30 36.12
CA SER A 156 8.52 -0.24 35.11
C SER A 156 9.00 0.85 34.15
N ALA A 157 10.14 0.61 33.48
CA ALA A 157 10.59 1.44 32.35
C ALA A 157 9.91 1.05 31.03
N GLN A 158 8.98 0.08 31.06
CA GLN A 158 8.24 -0.39 29.91
C GLN A 158 7.08 0.58 29.63
N GLU A 159 7.00 1.07 28.41
CA GLU A 159 5.92 1.95 27.94
C GLU A 159 4.75 1.12 27.38
N ALA A 160 3.61 1.76 27.12
CA ALA A 160 2.52 1.16 26.37
C ALA A 160 2.97 0.80 24.94
N ASP A 161 2.31 -0.19 24.31
CA ASP A 161 2.58 -0.51 22.90
C ASP A 161 2.16 0.67 22.01
N GLU A 162 3.16 1.31 21.40
CA GLU A 162 2.99 2.51 20.59
C GLU A 162 2.60 2.22 19.14
N ASN A 163 2.68 0.96 18.69
CA ASN A 163 2.57 0.60 17.27
C ASN A 163 1.26 1.13 16.66
N TYR A 164 0.11 0.79 17.26
CA TYR A 164 -1.17 1.26 16.75
C TYR A 164 -1.32 2.78 16.74
N ALA A 165 -0.90 3.46 17.81
CA ALA A 165 -0.96 4.91 17.89
C ALA A 165 -0.09 5.56 16.80
N ARG A 166 1.12 5.04 16.59
CA ARG A 166 2.05 5.52 15.57
C ARG A 166 1.46 5.34 14.18
N GLU A 167 0.95 4.15 13.84
CA GLU A 167 0.41 3.90 12.50
C GLU A 167 -0.92 4.64 12.24
N LEU A 168 -1.78 4.77 13.25
CA LEU A 168 -3.02 5.54 13.13
C LEU A 168 -2.72 7.01 12.82
N LEU A 169 -1.71 7.60 13.47
CA LEU A 169 -1.27 8.96 13.20
C LEU A 169 -0.55 9.05 11.86
N GLN A 170 0.51 8.27 11.68
CA GLN A 170 1.46 8.42 10.59
C GLN A 170 0.92 7.94 9.25
N LEU A 171 0.32 6.75 9.19
CA LEU A 171 -0.05 6.12 7.92
C LEU A 171 -1.51 6.32 7.57
N MET A 172 -2.37 6.35 8.58
CA MET A 172 -3.81 6.36 8.37
C MET A 172 -4.36 7.78 8.34
N SER A 173 -3.91 8.68 9.22
CA SER A 173 -4.63 9.95 9.47
C SER A 173 -3.89 11.23 9.07
N ILE A 174 -2.68 11.48 9.58
CA ILE A 174 -2.07 12.82 9.55
C ILE A 174 -0.68 12.89 8.91
N GLY A 175 0.05 11.79 8.77
CA GLY A 175 1.38 11.79 8.18
C GLY A 175 2.48 12.26 9.12
N LEU A 176 3.72 12.22 8.65
CA LEU A 176 4.90 12.67 9.39
C LEU A 176 5.00 14.20 9.47
N TYR A 177 4.58 14.91 8.43
CA TYR A 177 4.79 16.35 8.28
C TYR A 177 3.51 17.13 8.02
N GLU A 178 3.41 18.34 8.56
CA GLU A 178 2.28 19.23 8.34
C GLU A 178 2.09 19.57 6.86
N LEU A 179 0.84 19.57 6.41
CA LEU A 179 0.46 19.83 5.03
C LEU A 179 -0.38 21.10 4.92
N ASN A 180 -0.16 21.84 3.84
CA ASN A 180 -1.13 22.78 3.32
C ASN A 180 -2.32 22.01 2.74
N MET A 181 -3.46 22.69 2.56
CA MET A 181 -4.66 22.08 1.97
C MET A 181 -4.43 21.51 0.58
N ASP A 182 -3.44 22.01 -0.15
CA ASP A 182 -3.07 21.56 -1.49
C ASP A 182 -2.08 20.38 -1.51
N GLY A 183 -1.79 19.79 -0.35
CA GLY A 183 -0.88 18.65 -0.19
C GLY A 183 0.60 19.01 -0.12
N THR A 184 0.97 20.29 -0.29
CA THR A 184 2.37 20.71 -0.13
C THR A 184 2.77 20.78 1.34
N PHE A 185 4.04 20.52 1.65
CA PHE A 185 4.54 20.62 3.03
C PHE A 185 4.49 22.05 3.55
N LYS A 186 4.07 22.22 4.81
CA LYS A 186 4.34 23.45 5.54
C LYS A 186 5.80 23.49 5.95
N LEU A 187 6.40 24.66 5.78
CA LEU A 187 7.80 24.89 6.07
C LEU A 187 7.95 25.95 7.16
N GLU A 188 8.80 25.67 8.15
CA GLU A 188 9.29 26.65 9.10
C GLU A 188 10.81 26.76 8.93
N ASN A 189 11.31 27.98 8.69
CA ASN A 189 12.73 28.22 8.38
C ASN A 189 13.31 27.39 7.22
N GLY A 190 12.46 26.92 6.31
CA GLY A 190 12.86 26.08 5.16
C GLY A 190 12.86 24.57 5.45
N GLU A 191 12.52 24.17 6.67
CA GLU A 191 12.40 22.76 7.08
C GLU A 191 10.94 22.36 7.23
N ARG A 192 10.63 21.09 6.97
CA ARG A 192 9.28 20.53 7.13
C ARG A 192 8.92 20.48 8.61
N ILE A 193 7.67 20.80 8.93
CA ILE A 193 7.17 20.79 10.32
C ILE A 193 6.63 19.39 10.62
N GLU A 194 7.08 18.75 11.69
CA GLU A 194 6.56 17.44 12.13
C GLU A 194 5.14 17.58 12.69
N THR A 195 4.26 16.60 12.42
CA THR A 195 2.86 16.62 12.91
C THR A 195 2.72 16.20 14.36
N TYR A 196 3.66 15.43 14.89
CA TYR A 196 3.61 14.91 16.25
C TYR A 196 5.00 14.74 16.85
N THR A 197 5.03 14.62 18.17
CA THR A 197 6.23 14.30 18.95
C THR A 197 6.10 12.89 19.50
N GLN A 198 7.20 12.36 20.04
CA GLN A 198 7.16 11.08 20.77
C GLN A 198 6.19 11.11 21.96
N ASP A 199 6.01 12.26 22.61
CA ASP A 199 5.08 12.40 23.75
C ASP A 199 3.62 12.26 23.31
N HIS A 200 3.26 12.77 22.12
CA HIS A 200 1.93 12.53 21.54
C HIS A 200 1.69 11.04 21.30
N ILE A 201 2.66 10.33 20.70
CA ILE A 201 2.54 8.88 20.44
C ILE A 201 2.30 8.13 21.74
N LYS A 202 3.07 8.42 22.80
CA LYS A 202 2.87 7.82 24.13
C LYS A 202 1.50 8.13 24.71
N ALA A 203 1.03 9.36 24.58
CA ALA A 203 -0.28 9.76 25.08
C ALA A 203 -1.42 9.00 24.39
N PHE A 204 -1.39 8.90 23.06
CA PHE A 204 -2.36 8.12 22.29
C PHE A 204 -2.23 6.61 22.55
N ALA A 205 -1.01 6.07 22.66
CA ALA A 205 -0.78 4.66 22.97
C ALA A 205 -1.45 4.25 24.28
N LYS A 206 -1.41 5.11 25.30
CA LYS A 206 -2.10 4.89 26.58
C LYS A 206 -3.63 4.83 26.43
N VAL A 207 -4.23 5.66 25.56
CA VAL A 207 -5.68 5.59 25.26
C VAL A 207 -6.02 4.20 24.73
N PHE A 208 -5.17 3.64 23.88
CA PHE A 208 -5.43 2.36 23.23
C PHE A 208 -4.99 1.13 24.05
N THR A 209 -4.92 1.23 25.37
CA THR A 209 -4.62 0.10 26.26
C THR A 209 -5.87 -0.56 26.84
N GLY A 210 -5.80 -1.85 27.15
CA GLY A 210 -6.87 -2.59 27.79
C GLY A 210 -7.92 -3.17 26.84
N PHE A 211 -7.60 -3.33 25.55
CA PHE A 211 -8.47 -4.05 24.63
C PHE A 211 -8.27 -5.56 24.73
N CYS A 212 -9.37 -6.29 24.75
CA CYS A 212 -9.44 -7.76 24.72
C CYS A 212 -10.57 -8.20 23.78
N PHE A 213 -10.75 -9.50 23.58
CA PHE A 213 -11.77 -10.05 22.69
C PHE A 213 -13.02 -10.44 23.46
N GLN A 214 -14.17 -10.50 22.78
CA GLN A 214 -15.31 -11.25 23.29
C GLN A 214 -14.97 -12.76 23.30
N ASP A 215 -15.33 -13.49 24.36
CA ASP A 215 -15.00 -14.93 24.49
C ASP A 215 -16.05 -15.81 23.78
N ILE A 216 -15.65 -16.52 22.72
CA ILE A 216 -16.55 -17.41 21.94
C ILE A 216 -17.12 -18.58 22.75
N ARG A 217 -16.55 -18.91 23.92
CA ARG A 217 -16.96 -20.05 24.74
C ARG A 217 -18.03 -19.70 25.77
N ARG A 218 -18.39 -18.43 25.88
CA ARG A 218 -19.29 -17.91 26.93
C ARG A 218 -20.40 -17.07 26.30
N ASP A 219 -21.48 -16.87 27.06
CA ASP A 219 -22.55 -15.95 26.66
C ASP A 219 -22.02 -14.52 26.48
N SER A 220 -22.74 -13.73 25.67
CA SER A 220 -22.44 -12.31 25.39
C SER A 220 -22.16 -11.51 26.67
N GLY A 221 -21.00 -10.85 26.74
CA GLY A 221 -20.58 -9.98 27.86
C GLY A 221 -19.37 -10.48 28.66
N ASN A 222 -18.88 -11.69 28.42
CA ASN A 222 -17.58 -12.14 28.95
C ASN A 222 -16.45 -11.87 27.93
N TYR A 223 -15.31 -11.38 28.40
CA TYR A 223 -14.13 -11.15 27.57
C TYR A 223 -13.03 -12.19 27.84
N THR A 224 -12.15 -12.33 26.86
CA THR A 224 -10.91 -13.11 26.93
C THR A 224 -9.76 -12.27 26.39
N CYS A 225 -8.63 -12.30 27.09
CA CYS A 225 -7.39 -11.69 26.62
C CYS A 225 -6.43 -12.78 26.11
N ASP A 226 -7.01 -13.86 25.59
CA ASP A 226 -6.37 -14.98 24.90
C ASP A 226 -7.00 -15.03 23.50
N ASP A 227 -6.20 -14.66 22.51
CA ASP A 227 -6.58 -14.51 21.10
C ASP A 227 -7.17 -15.80 20.51
N ARG A 228 -6.76 -16.97 21.02
CA ARG A 228 -7.28 -18.30 20.60
C ARG A 228 -8.77 -18.48 20.86
N PHE A 229 -9.34 -17.73 21.80
CA PHE A 229 -10.76 -17.81 22.17
C PHE A 229 -11.52 -16.52 21.85
N GLY A 230 -10.88 -15.57 21.16
CA GLY A 230 -11.51 -14.32 20.75
C GLY A 230 -12.50 -14.52 19.61
N ASP A 231 -13.63 -13.82 19.68
CA ASP A 231 -14.52 -13.64 18.54
C ASP A 231 -13.99 -12.48 17.68
N TYR A 232 -13.63 -12.79 16.44
CA TYR A 232 -13.07 -11.81 15.49
C TYR A 232 -14.14 -11.12 14.64
N THR A 233 -15.41 -11.49 14.81
CA THR A 233 -16.54 -10.98 14.01
C THR A 233 -17.33 -9.89 14.72
N VAL A 234 -16.95 -9.56 15.96
CA VAL A 234 -17.57 -8.53 16.79
C VAL A 234 -16.51 -7.58 17.35
N PRO A 235 -16.87 -6.35 17.76
CA PRO A 235 -15.92 -5.39 18.31
C PRO A 235 -15.13 -5.92 19.52
N LEU A 236 -13.91 -5.40 19.69
CA LEU A 236 -13.08 -5.60 20.88
C LEU A 236 -13.82 -5.14 22.15
N ILE A 237 -13.55 -5.83 23.24
CA ILE A 237 -14.02 -5.47 24.58
C ILE A 237 -12.97 -4.64 25.29
N ARG A 238 -13.42 -3.55 25.88
CA ARG A 238 -12.65 -2.67 26.76
C ARG A 238 -12.57 -3.24 28.18
N ALA A 239 -11.44 -3.85 28.52
CA ALA A 239 -11.18 -4.43 29.84
C ALA A 239 -10.61 -3.37 30.81
N LEU A 240 -11.47 -2.70 31.57
CA LEU A 240 -11.10 -1.59 32.48
C LEU A 240 -9.92 -1.87 33.42
N GLY A 241 -9.76 -3.11 33.89
CA GLY A 241 -8.65 -3.49 34.78
C GLY A 241 -7.27 -3.49 34.12
N ARG A 242 -7.23 -3.31 32.79
CA ARG A 242 -6.02 -3.36 31.96
C ARG A 242 -5.73 -2.02 31.26
N HIS A 243 -6.62 -1.04 31.36
CA HIS A 243 -6.46 0.26 30.72
C HIS A 243 -5.60 1.21 31.57
N ASP A 244 -4.80 2.05 30.91
CA ASP A 244 -3.99 3.08 31.54
C ASP A 244 -4.87 4.26 31.96
N LYS A 245 -5.00 4.47 33.26
CA LYS A 245 -5.87 5.52 33.84
C LYS A 245 -5.12 6.80 34.20
N THR A 246 -3.87 6.95 33.73
CA THR A 246 -3.06 8.15 33.98
C THR A 246 -3.49 9.29 33.05
N GLU A 247 -3.03 10.49 33.37
CA GLU A 247 -3.27 11.67 32.53
C GLU A 247 -2.63 11.49 31.15
N LYS A 248 -3.34 11.93 30.10
CA LYS A 248 -2.87 11.88 28.71
C LYS A 248 -3.02 13.28 28.12
N ARG A 249 -1.97 13.77 27.45
CA ARG A 249 -1.98 15.05 26.76
C ARG A 249 -1.95 14.81 25.25
N LEU A 250 -3.06 15.10 24.59
CA LEU A 250 -3.24 14.92 23.15
C LEU A 250 -2.89 16.20 22.38
N PHE A 251 -3.22 16.27 21.08
CA PHE A 251 -2.90 17.43 20.26
C PHE A 251 -3.59 18.71 20.75
N PRO A 252 -2.96 19.86 20.49
CA PRO A 252 -3.61 21.16 20.63
C PRO A 252 -4.90 21.26 19.82
N THR A 253 -5.90 21.93 20.40
CA THR A 253 -7.14 22.33 19.73
C THR A 253 -7.35 23.84 19.94
N PRO A 254 -8.24 24.50 19.16
CA PRO A 254 -8.57 25.90 19.42
C PRO A 254 -9.02 26.18 20.87
N GLU A 255 -9.70 25.22 21.50
CA GLU A 255 -10.14 25.27 22.88
C GLU A 255 -9.01 24.96 23.88
N HIS A 256 -8.03 24.13 23.47
CA HIS A 256 -6.91 23.68 24.28
C HIS A 256 -5.57 23.88 23.55
N PRO A 257 -5.05 25.12 23.47
CA PRO A 257 -3.85 25.42 22.68
C PRO A 257 -2.57 24.76 23.22
N ASP A 258 -2.55 24.37 24.50
CA ASP A 258 -1.43 23.65 25.14
C ASP A 258 -1.60 22.12 25.12
N GLY A 259 -2.52 21.60 24.30
CA GLY A 259 -2.89 20.19 24.21
C GLY A 259 -4.14 19.85 25.02
N GLN A 260 -5.03 19.04 24.43
CA GLN A 260 -6.21 18.52 25.12
C GLN A 260 -5.79 17.52 26.21
N ILE A 261 -6.22 17.74 27.45
CA ILE A 261 -5.88 16.87 28.59
C ILE A 261 -7.04 15.92 28.89
N LEU A 262 -6.77 14.63 28.82
CA LEU A 262 -7.61 13.58 29.38
C LEU A 262 -7.10 13.31 30.81
N ALA A 263 -7.88 13.73 31.82
CA ALA A 263 -7.46 13.69 33.21
C ALA A 263 -7.33 12.26 33.74
N ALA A 264 -6.40 12.04 34.68
CA ALA A 264 -6.25 10.74 35.33
C ALA A 264 -7.56 10.32 36.04
N ASN A 265 -8.06 9.12 35.77
CA ASN A 265 -9.32 8.64 36.31
C ASN A 265 -9.20 7.22 36.90
N SER A 266 -8.70 7.14 38.15
CA SER A 266 -8.58 5.86 38.86
C SER A 266 -9.92 5.12 39.04
N GLY A 267 -11.04 5.84 39.06
CA GLY A 267 -12.41 5.33 39.22
C GLY A 267 -13.15 5.03 37.91
N MET A 268 -12.46 5.10 36.77
CA MET A 268 -13.04 5.01 35.42
C MET A 268 -14.01 3.83 35.25
N SER A 269 -15.21 4.15 34.76
CA SER A 269 -16.26 3.26 34.29
C SER A 269 -16.09 2.87 32.82
N HIS A 270 -16.87 1.89 32.33
CA HIS A 270 -16.76 1.44 30.94
C HIS A 270 -17.18 2.52 29.94
N ASP A 271 -18.17 3.34 30.31
CA ASP A 271 -18.64 4.46 29.49
C ASP A 271 -17.57 5.56 29.42
N GLU A 272 -16.89 5.87 30.54
CA GLU A 272 -15.80 6.85 30.52
C GLU A 272 -14.56 6.35 29.74
N PHE A 273 -14.31 5.04 29.70
CA PHE A 273 -13.27 4.50 28.80
C PHE A 273 -13.70 4.67 27.33
N GLU A 274 -14.98 4.46 27.00
CA GLU A 274 -15.47 4.75 25.66
C GLU A 274 -15.31 6.23 25.30
N ASP A 275 -15.75 7.13 26.18
CA ASP A 275 -15.61 8.58 25.98
C ASP A 275 -14.15 8.98 25.79
N GLU A 276 -13.20 8.30 26.45
CA GLU A 276 -11.77 8.55 26.29
C GLU A 276 -11.26 8.16 24.90
N VAL A 277 -11.67 6.98 24.39
CA VAL A 277 -11.34 6.53 23.03
C VAL A 277 -11.92 7.49 22.00
N ASP A 278 -13.20 7.87 22.17
CA ASP A 278 -13.86 8.81 21.27
C ASP A 278 -13.21 10.19 21.29
N ALA A 279 -12.87 10.72 22.46
CA ALA A 279 -12.18 12.00 22.58
C ALA A 279 -10.80 11.98 21.88
N ALA A 280 -10.08 10.86 21.94
CA ALA A 280 -8.80 10.72 21.26
C ALA A 280 -8.96 10.66 19.74
N LEU A 281 -9.92 9.87 19.24
CA LEU A 281 -10.19 9.79 17.81
C LEU A 281 -10.74 11.10 17.24
N ASP A 282 -11.57 11.83 18.02
CA ASP A 282 -12.03 13.18 17.67
C ASP A 282 -10.88 14.17 17.59
N ASN A 283 -9.93 14.09 18.52
CA ASN A 283 -8.73 14.93 18.52
C ASN A 283 -7.87 14.69 17.27
N ILE A 284 -7.65 13.43 16.88
CA ILE A 284 -6.93 13.09 15.64
C ILE A 284 -7.72 13.57 14.42
N PHE A 285 -9.02 13.29 14.36
CA PHE A 285 -9.88 13.66 13.23
C PHE A 285 -10.01 15.18 13.06
N ALA A 286 -9.96 15.95 14.15
CA ALA A 286 -9.95 17.40 14.14
C ALA A 286 -8.65 17.99 13.55
N HIS A 287 -7.55 17.24 13.56
CA HIS A 287 -6.24 17.71 13.11
C HIS A 287 -6.30 18.21 11.65
N PRO A 288 -5.68 19.36 11.33
CA PRO A 288 -5.80 20.00 10.01
C PRO A 288 -5.20 19.16 8.87
N ASN A 289 -4.22 18.30 9.16
CA ASN A 289 -3.62 17.42 8.14
C ASN A 289 -4.57 16.34 7.61
N VAL A 290 -5.61 15.92 8.34
CA VAL A 290 -6.42 14.75 7.93
C VAL A 290 -7.01 14.94 6.53
N ALA A 291 -7.54 16.13 6.25
CA ALA A 291 -8.17 16.42 4.97
C ALA A 291 -7.22 16.31 3.76
N PRO A 292 -6.09 17.05 3.67
CA PRO A 292 -5.16 16.91 2.55
C PRO A 292 -4.52 15.52 2.50
N PHE A 293 -4.16 14.95 3.65
CA PHE A 293 -3.49 13.64 3.73
C PHE A 293 -4.33 12.49 3.18
N VAL A 294 -5.61 12.43 3.56
CA VAL A 294 -6.55 11.39 3.09
C VAL A 294 -6.99 11.67 1.65
N SER A 295 -7.21 12.93 1.28
CA SER A 295 -7.67 13.29 -0.07
C SER A 295 -6.63 12.92 -1.14
N GLU A 296 -5.36 13.24 -0.91
CA GLU A 296 -4.28 12.86 -1.83
C GLU A 296 -4.21 11.35 -2.03
N ARG A 297 -4.34 10.57 -0.95
CA ARG A 297 -4.37 9.10 -0.97
C ARG A 297 -5.49 8.55 -1.84
N LEU A 298 -6.70 9.01 -1.59
CA LEU A 298 -7.87 8.54 -2.34
C LEU A 298 -7.77 8.91 -3.82
N ILE A 299 -7.29 10.12 -4.15
CA ILE A 299 -7.07 10.52 -5.55
C ILE A 299 -6.04 9.61 -6.22
N LYS A 300 -4.90 9.33 -5.56
CA LYS A 300 -3.84 8.45 -6.09
C LYS A 300 -4.31 7.03 -6.31
N MET A 301 -5.14 6.50 -5.41
CA MET A 301 -5.68 5.15 -5.52
C MET A 301 -6.77 5.01 -6.58
N LEU A 302 -7.54 6.07 -6.85
CA LEU A 302 -8.70 6.02 -7.74
C LEU A 302 -8.41 6.54 -9.16
N VAL A 303 -7.64 7.62 -9.29
CA VAL A 303 -7.59 8.43 -10.52
C VAL A 303 -6.18 8.55 -11.09
N THR A 304 -5.23 9.17 -10.38
CA THR A 304 -3.91 9.48 -10.94
C THR A 304 -2.80 9.51 -9.90
N SER A 305 -1.62 8.99 -10.24
CA SER A 305 -0.43 9.03 -9.39
C SER A 305 0.11 10.44 -9.15
N ASN A 306 -0.23 11.41 -10.00
CA ASN A 306 0.32 12.76 -10.00
C ASN A 306 -0.77 13.85 -9.90
N PRO A 307 -1.61 13.85 -8.84
CA PRO A 307 -2.66 14.85 -8.72
C PRO A 307 -2.07 16.27 -8.58
N SER A 308 -2.67 17.26 -9.24
CA SER A 308 -2.26 18.64 -9.03
C SER A 308 -2.58 19.14 -7.61
N PRO A 309 -1.83 20.13 -7.08
CA PRO A 309 -2.15 20.73 -5.79
C PRO A 309 -3.57 21.31 -5.71
N ASN A 310 -4.10 21.84 -6.81
CA ASN A 310 -5.49 22.33 -6.86
C ASN A 310 -6.49 21.19 -6.69
N TYR A 311 -6.25 20.04 -7.31
CA TYR A 311 -7.11 18.88 -7.16
C TYR A 311 -7.14 18.37 -5.72
N ILE A 312 -5.97 18.27 -5.08
CA ILE A 312 -5.88 17.90 -3.66
C ILE A 312 -6.64 18.91 -2.81
N LYS A 313 -6.43 20.22 -3.04
CA LYS A 313 -7.09 21.30 -2.31
C LYS A 313 -8.60 21.26 -2.40
N ASP A 314 -9.15 21.07 -3.59
CA ASP A 314 -10.59 21.08 -3.81
C ASP A 314 -11.25 19.88 -3.10
N VAL A 315 -10.66 18.69 -3.22
CA VAL A 315 -11.15 17.49 -2.53
C VAL A 315 -10.98 17.60 -1.01
N ALA A 316 -9.84 18.10 -0.53
CA ALA A 316 -9.60 18.32 0.89
C ALA A 316 -10.57 19.35 1.49
N SER A 317 -10.97 20.36 0.71
CA SER A 317 -11.98 21.33 1.13
C SER A 317 -13.34 20.66 1.32
N VAL A 318 -13.74 19.77 0.39
CA VAL A 318 -14.95 18.93 0.53
C VAL A 318 -14.85 17.96 1.70
N PHE A 319 -13.67 17.39 1.95
CA PHE A 319 -13.45 16.57 3.13
C PHE A 319 -13.69 17.38 4.42
N ASN A 320 -13.22 18.62 4.50
CA ASN A 320 -13.44 19.47 5.67
C ASN A 320 -14.90 19.90 5.83
N ASP A 321 -15.61 20.12 4.73
CA ASP A 321 -17.03 20.47 4.71
C ASP A 321 -17.66 20.04 3.39
N ASN A 322 -18.60 19.09 3.45
CA ASN A 322 -19.36 18.59 2.31
C ASN A 322 -20.38 19.60 1.72
N GLY A 323 -20.37 20.85 2.17
CA GLY A 323 -21.35 21.88 1.83
C GLY A 323 -22.55 21.92 2.79
N GLN A 324 -22.58 21.04 3.78
CA GLN A 324 -23.60 20.98 4.84
C GLN A 324 -22.99 21.08 6.25
N GLY A 325 -21.70 21.41 6.37
CA GLY A 325 -20.97 21.49 7.62
C GLY A 325 -20.51 20.14 8.16
N VAL A 326 -20.52 19.07 7.35
CA VAL A 326 -20.09 17.72 7.77
C VAL A 326 -18.68 17.45 7.27
N LYS A 327 -17.75 17.26 8.20
CA LYS A 327 -16.37 16.83 7.94
C LYS A 327 -16.31 15.32 7.73
N GLY A 328 -15.47 14.85 6.80
CA GLY A 328 -15.16 13.45 6.58
C GLY A 328 -16.22 12.64 5.85
N ASP A 329 -17.19 13.29 5.18
CA ASP A 329 -18.19 12.62 4.35
C ASP A 329 -17.54 12.03 3.09
N LEU A 330 -17.32 10.71 3.11
CA LEU A 330 -16.64 10.00 2.03
C LEU A 330 -17.50 9.86 0.77
N ALA A 331 -18.82 9.99 0.85
CA ALA A 331 -19.68 10.05 -0.32
C ALA A 331 -19.44 11.35 -1.10
N ALA A 332 -19.39 12.48 -0.38
CA ALA A 332 -19.09 13.78 -0.98
C ALA A 332 -17.65 13.83 -1.53
N VAL A 333 -16.68 13.27 -0.80
CA VAL A 333 -15.29 13.16 -1.24
C VAL A 333 -15.17 12.30 -2.50
N ALA A 334 -15.79 11.12 -2.55
CA ALA A 334 -15.78 10.26 -3.74
C ALA A 334 -16.37 10.98 -4.97
N LYS A 335 -17.47 11.71 -4.78
CA LYS A 335 -18.07 12.54 -5.84
C LYS A 335 -17.13 13.66 -6.29
N ALA A 336 -16.49 14.37 -5.35
CA ALA A 336 -15.53 15.43 -5.67
C ALA A 336 -14.32 14.91 -6.44
N ILE A 337 -13.78 13.75 -6.04
CA ILE A 337 -12.69 13.07 -6.76
C ILE A 337 -13.14 12.75 -8.19
N LEU A 338 -14.21 11.97 -8.34
CA LEU A 338 -14.58 11.48 -9.66
C LEU A 338 -15.06 12.60 -10.59
N LEU A 339 -15.71 13.65 -10.10
CA LEU A 339 -16.23 14.72 -10.98
C LEU A 339 -15.26 15.89 -11.16
N HIS A 340 -14.08 15.87 -10.54
CA HIS A 340 -13.09 16.93 -10.71
C HIS A 340 -12.66 17.06 -12.18
N ASN A 341 -12.38 18.29 -12.61
CA ASN A 341 -11.99 18.57 -13.99
C ASN A 341 -10.73 17.79 -14.42
N GLU A 342 -9.77 17.64 -13.52
CA GLU A 342 -8.56 16.85 -13.77
C GLU A 342 -8.87 15.36 -13.92
N ALA A 343 -9.81 14.80 -13.16
CA ALA A 343 -10.23 13.40 -13.31
C ALA A 343 -10.89 13.12 -14.66
N ARG A 344 -11.68 14.09 -15.16
CA ARG A 344 -12.39 13.97 -16.45
C ARG A 344 -11.53 14.32 -17.66
N HIS A 345 -10.60 15.27 -17.55
CA HIS A 345 -9.90 15.84 -18.71
C HIS A 345 -8.37 15.80 -18.61
N GLY A 346 -7.79 15.29 -17.51
CA GLY A 346 -6.34 15.21 -17.32
C GLY A 346 -5.63 14.41 -18.40
N HIS A 347 -6.24 13.31 -18.88
CA HIS A 347 -5.70 12.51 -19.98
C HIS A 347 -5.60 13.26 -21.31
N ILE A 348 -6.35 14.36 -21.49
CA ILE A 348 -6.28 15.23 -22.67
C ILE A 348 -5.26 16.35 -22.43
N ASN A 349 -5.31 16.94 -21.23
CA ASN A 349 -4.56 18.16 -20.91
C ASN A 349 -3.11 17.89 -20.51
N ASP A 350 -2.82 16.70 -20.00
CA ASP A 350 -1.50 16.27 -19.53
C ASP A 350 -1.25 14.79 -19.87
N THR A 351 -1.14 14.52 -21.17
CA THR A 351 -0.97 13.17 -21.74
C THR A 351 0.32 12.47 -21.31
N THR A 352 1.25 13.17 -20.65
CA THR A 352 2.56 12.64 -20.25
C THR A 352 2.62 12.18 -18.80
N VAL A 353 1.86 12.81 -17.89
CA VAL A 353 1.92 12.45 -16.46
C VAL A 353 0.57 12.05 -15.85
N PHE A 354 -0.54 12.27 -16.56
CA PHE A 354 -1.85 11.89 -16.06
C PHE A 354 -2.11 10.38 -16.15
N GLY A 355 -2.86 9.88 -15.17
CA GLY A 355 -3.17 8.47 -15.00
C GLY A 355 -2.36 7.83 -13.88
N LYS A 356 -2.49 6.51 -13.75
CA LYS A 356 -1.78 5.69 -12.76
C LYS A 356 -1.49 4.30 -13.31
N VAL A 357 -0.57 3.57 -12.70
CA VAL A 357 -0.41 2.14 -13.01
C VAL A 357 -1.62 1.37 -12.48
N ARG A 358 -2.12 0.46 -13.31
CA ARG A 358 -3.19 -0.45 -12.93
C ARG A 358 -2.63 -1.55 -12.02
N GLU A 359 -3.16 -1.62 -10.80
CA GLU A 359 -2.80 -2.64 -9.83
C GLU A 359 -3.18 -4.05 -10.36
N PRO A 360 -2.40 -5.11 -10.09
CA PRO A 360 -2.64 -6.45 -10.62
C PRO A 360 -4.05 -7.00 -10.34
N LEU A 361 -4.60 -6.75 -9.14
CA LEU A 361 -5.98 -7.14 -8.82
C LEU A 361 -7.02 -6.34 -9.62
N LEU A 362 -6.75 -5.06 -9.90
CA LEU A 362 -7.60 -4.24 -10.75
C LEU A 362 -7.49 -4.67 -12.22
N ALA A 363 -6.30 -5.03 -12.70
CA ALA A 363 -6.12 -5.57 -14.04
C ALA A 363 -6.85 -6.91 -14.22
N LEU A 364 -6.73 -7.80 -13.23
CA LEU A 364 -7.47 -9.06 -13.19
C LEU A 364 -8.99 -8.82 -13.22
N THR A 365 -9.49 -7.95 -12.35
CA THR A 365 -10.93 -7.73 -12.23
C THR A 365 -11.51 -7.00 -13.45
N HIS A 366 -10.79 -6.05 -14.02
CA HIS A 366 -11.13 -5.38 -15.27
C HIS A 366 -11.29 -6.40 -16.40
N TYR A 367 -10.34 -7.33 -16.53
CA TYR A 367 -10.44 -8.40 -17.51
C TYR A 367 -11.70 -9.25 -17.32
N TYR A 368 -12.00 -9.67 -16.09
CA TYR A 368 -13.18 -10.49 -15.81
C TYR A 368 -14.48 -9.76 -16.15
N ARG A 369 -14.56 -8.46 -15.84
CA ARG A 369 -15.76 -7.63 -16.08
C ARG A 369 -15.99 -7.33 -17.56
N VAL A 370 -14.95 -7.03 -18.33
CA VAL A 370 -15.08 -6.78 -19.78
C VAL A 370 -15.55 -8.02 -20.52
N LEU A 371 -15.09 -9.18 -20.05
CA LEU A 371 -15.31 -10.45 -20.71
C LEU A 371 -16.52 -11.22 -20.19
N ASP A 372 -17.11 -10.74 -19.11
CA ASP A 372 -18.29 -11.34 -18.48
C ASP A 372 -18.08 -12.84 -18.21
N VAL A 373 -16.92 -13.16 -17.60
CA VAL A 373 -16.40 -14.54 -17.52
C VAL A 373 -17.22 -15.43 -16.58
N TRP A 374 -17.99 -14.85 -15.67
CA TRP A 374 -18.66 -15.53 -14.57
C TRP A 374 -20.15 -15.13 -14.52
N GLN A 375 -21.04 -16.03 -14.08
CA GLN A 375 -22.42 -15.69 -13.74
C GLN A 375 -22.63 -15.72 -12.22
N ASP A 376 -23.61 -14.95 -11.74
CA ASP A 376 -24.05 -15.02 -10.35
C ASP A 376 -24.55 -16.44 -10.01
N GLY A 377 -23.98 -17.05 -8.97
CA GLY A 377 -24.22 -18.44 -8.59
C GLY A 377 -23.18 -19.45 -9.07
N ASP A 378 -22.28 -19.09 -10.00
CA ASP A 378 -21.12 -19.93 -10.31
C ASP A 378 -20.09 -19.82 -9.19
N THR A 379 -19.73 -20.95 -8.58
CA THR A 379 -18.71 -21.00 -7.55
C THR A 379 -17.36 -21.40 -8.15
N PRO A 380 -16.34 -20.53 -8.15
CA PRO A 380 -14.97 -20.92 -8.45
C PRO A 380 -14.47 -21.79 -7.31
N GLU A 381 -14.70 -23.10 -7.38
CA GLU A 381 -14.08 -24.02 -6.42
C GLU A 381 -12.56 -24.11 -6.62
N TYR A 382 -12.06 -23.73 -7.80
CA TYR A 382 -10.67 -24.00 -8.19
C TYR A 382 -9.90 -22.81 -8.77
N GLY A 383 -10.53 -21.64 -8.91
CA GLY A 383 -9.97 -20.52 -9.66
C GLY A 383 -8.90 -19.71 -8.95
N PHE A 384 -8.91 -19.63 -7.62
CA PHE A 384 -8.08 -18.67 -6.85
C PHE A 384 -6.98 -19.31 -5.98
N TYR A 385 -6.63 -20.57 -6.24
CA TYR A 385 -5.49 -21.21 -5.58
C TYR A 385 -4.18 -20.60 -6.12
N GLY A 386 -3.27 -20.22 -5.21
CA GLY A 386 -1.99 -19.63 -5.58
C GLY A 386 -2.09 -18.21 -6.15
N LEU A 387 -3.21 -17.50 -5.91
CA LEU A 387 -3.39 -16.12 -6.36
C LEU A 387 -2.29 -15.19 -5.81
N ALA A 388 -2.04 -15.29 -4.50
CA ALA A 388 -0.98 -14.52 -3.85
C ALA A 388 0.40 -14.86 -4.43
N ASP A 389 0.66 -16.12 -4.76
CA ASP A 389 1.94 -16.56 -5.34
C ASP A 389 2.09 -16.12 -6.81
N SER A 390 0.98 -16.04 -7.55
CA SER A 390 0.98 -15.73 -8.99
C SER A 390 0.96 -14.23 -9.25
N LEU A 391 0.19 -13.46 -8.49
CA LEU A 391 0.07 -12.01 -8.67
C LEU A 391 0.95 -11.21 -7.71
N PHE A 392 1.59 -11.88 -6.75
CA PHE A 392 2.20 -11.23 -5.57
C PHE A 392 1.22 -10.31 -4.84
N SER A 393 -0.08 -10.53 -5.05
CA SER A 393 -1.17 -9.73 -4.51
C SER A 393 -2.43 -10.57 -4.38
N ALA A 394 -3.14 -10.40 -3.27
CA ALA A 394 -4.46 -10.97 -3.03
C ALA A 394 -5.20 -10.09 -2.01
N PRO A 395 -6.54 -10.13 -1.99
CA PRO A 395 -7.31 -9.37 -1.01
C PRO A 395 -6.85 -9.72 0.41
N MET A 396 -6.51 -8.70 1.21
CA MET A 396 -6.11 -8.85 2.61
C MET A 396 -4.85 -9.73 2.80
N MET A 397 -3.88 -9.60 1.88
CA MET A 397 -2.58 -10.28 1.86
C MET A 397 -1.40 -9.32 1.65
N ALA A 398 -1.55 -8.05 2.05
CA ALA A 398 -0.45 -7.08 1.98
C ALA A 398 0.78 -7.59 2.75
N PRO A 399 2.00 -7.42 2.24
CA PRO A 399 3.22 -7.91 2.90
C PRO A 399 3.54 -7.17 4.20
N SER A 400 3.11 -5.92 4.33
CA SER A 400 3.34 -5.08 5.52
C SER A 400 2.23 -4.04 5.70
N VAL A 401 2.33 -3.22 6.75
CA VAL A 401 1.45 -2.06 6.99
C VAL A 401 1.52 -1.02 5.86
N PHE A 402 2.57 -1.05 5.04
CA PHE A 402 2.76 -0.18 3.88
C PHE A 402 2.06 -0.67 2.60
N ASN A 403 1.21 -1.70 2.71
CA ASN A 403 0.50 -2.31 1.58
C ASN A 403 1.46 -2.96 0.55
N PHE A 404 0.97 -3.31 -0.64
CA PHE A 404 1.77 -3.89 -1.74
C PHE A 404 2.68 -2.86 -2.45
N TYR A 405 2.40 -1.56 -2.30
CA TYR A 405 3.07 -0.46 -2.98
C TYR A 405 3.25 0.70 -2.01
N GLN A 406 4.40 1.36 -2.04
CA GLN A 406 4.59 2.62 -1.33
C GLN A 406 3.62 3.67 -1.84
N PHE A 407 3.10 4.50 -0.92
CA PHE A 407 2.10 5.51 -1.25
C PHE A 407 2.60 6.56 -2.26
N ASN A 408 3.88 6.92 -2.20
CA ASN A 408 4.52 7.88 -3.10
C ASN A 408 5.10 7.23 -4.38
N TYR A 409 4.82 5.95 -4.63
CA TYR A 409 5.30 5.28 -5.84
C TYR A 409 4.73 5.94 -7.10
N ALA A 410 5.63 6.48 -7.92
CA ALA A 410 5.35 6.94 -9.28
C ALA A 410 6.13 6.09 -10.27
N HIS A 411 5.42 5.48 -11.23
CA HIS A 411 6.06 4.63 -12.23
C HIS A 411 6.88 5.47 -13.22
N PRO A 412 8.05 5.01 -13.70
CA PRO A 412 8.90 5.74 -14.65
C PRO A 412 8.17 6.23 -15.92
N LEU A 413 7.19 5.45 -16.38
CA LEU A 413 6.31 5.80 -17.53
C LEU A 413 5.41 7.03 -17.29
N LEU A 414 5.29 7.52 -16.06
CA LEU A 414 4.41 8.63 -15.65
C LEU A 414 5.18 9.75 -14.92
N THR A 415 6.48 9.90 -15.19
CA THR A 415 7.32 10.85 -14.45
C THR A 415 7.11 12.29 -14.90
N ARG A 416 6.72 13.17 -13.96
CA ARG A 416 7.02 14.60 -14.06
C ARG A 416 8.51 14.78 -13.76
N ALA A 417 9.18 15.75 -14.38
CA ALA A 417 10.39 16.30 -13.76
C ALA A 417 9.98 16.76 -12.35
N ALA A 418 10.53 16.12 -11.31
CA ALA A 418 10.20 16.46 -9.93
C ALA A 418 10.39 17.98 -9.75
N ALA A 419 9.39 18.68 -9.21
CA ALA A 419 9.67 20.03 -8.75
C ALA A 419 10.68 19.91 -7.59
N PRO A 420 11.59 20.88 -7.40
CA PRO A 420 12.50 20.86 -6.27
C PRO A 420 11.69 20.77 -4.96
N GLY A 421 11.72 19.61 -4.30
CA GLY A 421 10.92 19.32 -3.09
C GLY A 421 9.91 18.17 -3.20
N ASP A 422 9.63 17.65 -4.41
CA ASP A 422 8.68 16.54 -4.67
C ASP A 422 9.30 15.13 -4.47
N ILE A 423 10.60 15.04 -4.16
CA ILE A 423 11.26 13.77 -3.85
C ILE A 423 11.29 13.68 -2.33
N ASP A 424 10.36 12.91 -1.76
CA ASP A 424 10.62 12.37 -0.44
C ASP A 424 11.92 11.55 -0.52
N PRO A 425 12.91 11.78 0.36
CA PRO A 425 13.93 10.76 0.57
C PRO A 425 13.19 9.45 0.88
N PRO A 426 13.71 8.28 0.47
CA PRO A 426 13.03 7.01 0.73
C PRO A 426 12.60 6.98 2.20
N ASP A 427 11.29 6.83 2.42
CA ASP A 427 10.69 6.56 3.72
C ASP A 427 11.30 5.26 4.22
N ILE A 428 12.46 5.35 4.85
CA ILE A 428 13.04 4.29 5.67
C ILE A 428 12.77 4.74 7.11
N PRO A 429 11.74 4.19 7.77
CA PRO A 429 11.52 4.41 9.19
C PRO A 429 12.83 4.18 9.96
N SER A 430 13.09 5.03 10.95
CA SER A 430 14.36 5.10 11.70
C SER A 430 14.70 3.86 12.55
N GLU A 431 14.10 2.70 12.32
CA GLU A 431 14.31 1.47 13.10
C GLU A 431 14.30 0.15 12.32
N GLU A 432 14.38 0.19 10.98
CA GLU A 432 14.39 -1.05 10.19
C GLU A 432 15.70 -1.83 10.34
N ILE A 433 15.58 -3.16 10.52
CA ILE A 433 16.71 -4.08 10.49
C ILE A 433 16.86 -4.63 9.08
N VAL A 434 18.07 -4.52 8.53
CA VAL A 434 18.39 -4.99 7.19
C VAL A 434 19.63 -5.89 7.15
N GLN A 435 19.73 -6.72 6.11
CA GLN A 435 20.99 -7.30 5.62
C GLN A 435 21.34 -6.63 4.29
N LEU A 436 22.63 -6.35 4.07
CA LEU A 436 23.10 -5.70 2.84
C LEU A 436 23.84 -6.73 1.98
N GLU A 437 23.23 -7.19 0.88
CA GLU A 437 23.80 -8.18 -0.04
C GLU A 437 24.62 -7.50 -1.14
N SER A 438 25.78 -8.05 -1.48
CA SER A 438 26.63 -7.58 -2.58
C SER A 438 25.98 -7.83 -3.95
N ASP A 439 25.94 -6.82 -4.82
CA ASP A 439 25.39 -6.94 -6.17
C ASP A 439 26.09 -8.02 -7.01
N ASN A 440 27.43 -8.02 -7.02
CA ASN A 440 28.21 -8.95 -7.83
C ASN A 440 28.63 -10.25 -7.12
N TYR A 441 28.27 -10.42 -5.84
CA TYR A 441 28.47 -11.67 -5.10
C TYR A 441 27.18 -12.08 -4.40
N PRO A 442 26.25 -12.76 -5.10
CA PRO A 442 25.02 -13.23 -4.52
C PRO A 442 25.24 -14.09 -3.27
N ASN A 443 24.35 -13.96 -2.29
CA ASN A 443 24.38 -14.54 -0.95
C ASN A 443 25.55 -14.09 -0.07
N HIS A 444 26.29 -13.03 -0.44
CA HIS A 444 27.33 -12.45 0.41
C HIS A 444 26.86 -11.13 1.00
N PHE A 445 26.75 -11.11 2.33
CA PHE A 445 26.22 -9.98 3.07
C PHE A 445 27.32 -9.23 3.82
N ILE A 446 27.13 -7.94 4.05
CA ILE A 446 28.02 -7.15 4.93
C ILE A 446 27.97 -7.74 6.35
N HIS A 447 29.13 -8.19 6.81
CA HIS A 447 29.34 -8.97 8.01
C HIS A 447 30.54 -8.41 8.79
N HIS A 448 30.43 -8.26 10.10
CA HIS A 448 31.59 -7.96 10.94
C HIS A 448 32.23 -9.26 11.47
N TYR A 449 33.57 -9.38 11.44
CA TYR A 449 34.26 -10.62 11.79
C TYR A 449 35.57 -10.41 12.57
N GLY A 450 35.80 -11.29 13.57
CA GLY A 450 37.05 -11.40 14.33
C GLY A 450 37.31 -10.30 15.38
N ASP A 451 38.36 -10.49 16.19
CA ASP A 451 38.70 -9.63 17.34
C ASP A 451 39.06 -8.17 16.97
N GLY A 452 39.32 -7.89 15.68
CA GLY A 452 39.58 -6.55 15.14
C GLY A 452 38.37 -5.86 14.54
N LYS A 453 37.19 -6.51 14.51
CA LYS A 453 35.92 -6.01 13.98
C LYS A 453 36.02 -5.41 12.56
N GLN A 454 36.88 -6.00 11.72
CA GLN A 454 36.98 -5.64 10.31
C GLN A 454 35.74 -6.13 9.59
N VAL A 455 35.17 -5.28 8.75
CA VAL A 455 33.92 -5.57 8.04
C VAL A 455 34.24 -6.15 6.67
N ARG A 456 33.50 -7.18 6.28
CA ARG A 456 33.70 -7.94 5.04
C ARG A 456 32.35 -8.32 4.42
N ILE A 457 32.34 -8.77 3.18
CA ILE A 457 31.23 -9.56 2.64
C ILE A 457 31.49 -11.04 2.93
N ASP A 458 30.45 -11.75 3.37
CA ASP A 458 30.53 -13.16 3.77
C ASP A 458 29.21 -13.87 3.49
N ASN A 459 29.25 -15.18 3.20
CA ASN A 459 28.09 -16.03 2.98
C ASN A 459 27.87 -17.06 4.10
N SER A 460 28.60 -16.93 5.21
CA SER A 460 28.47 -17.82 6.36
C SER A 460 27.12 -17.70 7.07
N THR A 461 26.57 -18.85 7.47
CA THR A 461 25.33 -18.95 8.27
C THR A 461 25.61 -19.06 9.78
N ASP A 462 26.88 -19.15 10.18
CA ASP A 462 27.27 -19.43 11.56
C ASP A 462 27.03 -18.24 12.52
N ASN A 463 26.90 -17.02 11.99
CA ASN A 463 26.55 -15.82 12.78
C ASN A 463 25.73 -14.81 11.96
N ILE A 464 24.50 -15.19 11.62
CA ILE A 464 23.60 -14.34 10.85
C ILE A 464 23.30 -13.00 11.52
N GLU A 465 23.33 -12.92 12.86
CA GLU A 465 23.07 -11.67 13.59
C GLU A 465 24.15 -10.60 13.33
N ALA A 466 25.40 -11.00 13.07
CA ALA A 466 26.50 -10.10 12.69
C ALA A 466 26.38 -9.54 11.26
N THR A 467 25.38 -9.98 10.50
CA THR A 467 25.05 -9.46 9.17
C THR A 467 23.88 -8.48 9.19
N LYS A 468 23.24 -8.29 10.35
CA LYS A 468 22.06 -7.45 10.52
C LYS A 468 22.42 -6.06 11.02
N TRP A 469 21.81 -5.06 10.40
CA TRP A 469 22.10 -3.65 10.64
C TRP A 469 20.80 -2.89 10.86
N LYS A 470 20.71 -2.12 11.94
CA LYS A 470 19.65 -1.13 12.14
C LYS A 470 20.03 0.11 11.33
N ILE A 471 19.16 0.52 10.41
CA ILE A 471 19.33 1.80 9.70
C ILE A 471 18.81 2.89 10.63
N VAL A 472 19.65 3.86 10.91
CA VAL A 472 19.28 5.04 11.71
C VAL A 472 19.61 6.32 10.95
N PRO A 473 18.97 7.46 11.29
CA PRO A 473 19.39 8.76 10.78
C PRO A 473 20.89 8.97 10.99
N GLY A 474 21.56 9.52 9.99
CA GLY A 474 23.01 9.70 10.02
C GLY A 474 23.44 10.45 11.27
N ILE A 475 24.29 9.82 12.08
CA ILE A 475 24.62 10.31 13.43
C ILE A 475 25.45 11.61 13.40
N ALA A 476 25.92 12.04 12.22
CA ALA A 476 26.48 13.37 12.01
C ALA A 476 25.43 14.51 12.08
N GLY A 477 24.14 14.19 11.92
CA GLY A 477 23.05 15.17 11.89
C GLY A 477 22.89 15.91 10.56
N GLU A 478 23.47 15.39 9.47
CA GLU A 478 23.28 15.95 8.12
C GLU A 478 22.06 15.29 7.46
N THR A 479 21.08 16.10 7.06
CA THR A 479 19.84 15.66 6.42
C THR A 479 20.12 14.79 5.19
N GLY A 480 19.38 13.68 5.06
CA GLY A 480 19.57 12.74 3.94
C GLY A 480 20.76 11.79 4.08
N THR A 481 21.41 11.74 5.24
CA THR A 481 22.43 10.73 5.55
C THR A 481 21.88 9.62 6.44
N ILE A 482 22.51 8.44 6.36
CA ILE A 482 22.19 7.28 7.20
C ILE A 482 23.44 6.81 7.97
N SER A 483 23.21 6.12 9.08
CA SER A 483 24.21 5.34 9.80
C SER A 483 23.70 3.91 9.99
N LEU A 484 24.62 2.95 10.04
CA LEU A 484 24.31 1.53 10.16
C LEU A 484 24.81 1.04 11.52
N GLU A 485 23.88 0.83 12.46
CA GLU A 485 24.14 0.28 13.79
C GLU A 485 24.08 -1.25 13.77
N SER A 486 25.00 -1.93 14.42
CA SER A 486 24.99 -3.40 14.54
C SER A 486 23.87 -3.88 15.46
N VAL A 487 23.12 -4.90 15.02
CA VAL A 487 22.03 -5.50 15.82
C VAL A 487 22.57 -6.36 16.97
N ASP A 488 23.57 -7.20 16.71
CA ASP A 488 24.15 -8.10 17.71
C ASP A 488 25.13 -7.39 18.67
N THR A 489 25.60 -6.21 18.29
CA THR A 489 26.49 -5.37 19.08
C THR A 489 25.98 -3.91 19.13
N PRO A 490 24.90 -3.63 19.88
CA PRO A 490 24.32 -2.29 19.97
C PRO A 490 25.34 -1.21 20.35
N ASN A 491 25.05 0.03 19.97
CA ASN A 491 25.91 1.19 20.13
C ASN A 491 27.28 1.04 19.43
N HIS A 492 27.34 0.22 18.37
CA HIS A 492 28.47 0.14 17.46
C HIS A 492 28.00 0.36 16.02
N TYR A 493 28.78 1.11 15.25
CA TYR A 493 28.40 1.56 13.91
C TYR A 493 29.43 1.14 12.87
N LEU A 494 28.97 0.92 11.63
CA LEU A 494 29.86 0.87 10.47
C LEU A 494 30.49 2.23 10.25
N ARG A 495 31.81 2.30 10.38
CA ARG A 495 32.58 3.51 10.12
C ARG A 495 33.87 3.22 9.39
N HIS A 496 34.37 4.20 8.65
CA HIS A 496 35.67 4.09 8.01
C HIS A 496 36.81 4.51 8.95
N LYS A 497 38.00 3.89 8.80
CA LYS A 497 39.27 4.26 9.47
C LYS A 497 40.45 3.90 8.57
N GLY A 498 41.25 4.89 8.18
CA GLY A 498 42.45 4.64 7.39
C GLY A 498 42.17 3.89 6.06
N GLY A 499 41.00 4.13 5.46
CA GLY A 499 40.55 3.50 4.21
C GLY A 499 39.84 2.16 4.34
N GLY A 500 39.89 1.50 5.50
CA GLY A 500 39.10 0.28 5.78
C GLY A 500 37.79 0.59 6.49
N ILE A 501 36.80 -0.30 6.39
CA ILE A 501 35.53 -0.22 7.14
C ILE A 501 35.56 -1.18 8.33
N TYR A 502 35.13 -0.68 9.48
CA TYR A 502 35.14 -1.40 10.75
C TYR A 502 33.82 -1.20 11.50
N LEU A 503 33.46 -2.18 12.31
CA LEU A 503 32.46 -2.03 13.34
C LEU A 503 33.13 -1.47 14.60
N ASP A 504 32.71 -0.31 15.07
CA ASP A 504 33.35 0.33 16.22
C ASP A 504 32.36 0.96 17.19
N ALA A 505 32.71 0.99 18.47
CA ALA A 505 31.85 1.52 19.52
C ALA A 505 31.62 3.02 19.33
N TYR A 506 30.39 3.48 19.53
CA TYR A 506 30.05 4.89 19.44
C TYR A 506 30.91 5.73 20.38
N THR A 507 31.50 6.78 19.81
CA THR A 507 32.13 7.84 20.59
C THR A 507 31.56 9.17 20.12
N ASN A 508 31.21 10.05 21.07
CA ASN A 508 30.59 11.33 20.74
C ASN A 508 31.64 12.37 20.29
N THR A 509 32.38 12.05 19.23
CA THR A 509 33.33 12.96 18.58
C THR A 509 32.81 13.31 17.18
N ASN A 510 33.07 14.53 16.72
CA ASN A 510 32.64 14.97 15.40
C ASN A 510 33.21 14.07 14.29
N LEU A 511 34.49 13.71 14.41
CA LEU A 511 35.16 12.81 13.47
C LEU A 511 34.47 11.43 13.40
N TYR A 512 34.17 10.82 14.55
CA TYR A 512 33.46 9.55 14.58
C TYR A 512 32.10 9.65 13.87
N ARG A 513 31.31 10.67 14.20
CA ARG A 513 29.97 10.83 13.63
C ARG A 513 30.01 11.02 12.12
N GLN A 514 30.99 11.77 11.62
CA GLN A 514 31.24 11.92 10.19
C GLN A 514 31.72 10.63 9.52
N ASP A 515 32.62 9.87 10.17
CA ASP A 515 33.16 8.62 9.64
C ASP A 515 32.12 7.48 9.58
N ALA A 516 31.06 7.59 10.39
CA ALA A 516 29.97 6.62 10.52
C ALA A 516 28.68 7.02 9.77
N SER A 517 28.69 8.13 9.03
CA SER A 517 27.53 8.62 8.29
C SER A 517 27.76 8.52 6.79
N TRP A 518 26.73 8.13 6.06
CA TRP A 518 26.79 7.78 4.65
C TRP A 518 25.66 8.47 3.87
N LYS A 519 25.97 8.94 2.66
CA LYS A 519 24.97 9.39 1.68
C LYS A 519 24.59 8.19 0.82
N ALA A 520 23.33 7.76 0.91
CA ALA A 520 22.82 6.68 0.08
C ALA A 520 22.57 7.19 -1.35
N ARG A 521 23.25 6.61 -2.34
CA ARG A 521 23.15 6.98 -3.76
C ARG A 521 22.46 5.86 -4.53
N GLY A 522 21.51 6.25 -5.38
CA GLY A 522 20.85 5.34 -6.33
C GLY A 522 21.81 4.76 -7.35
N ASP A 523 21.35 3.71 -8.05
CA ASP A 523 22.10 2.95 -9.07
C ASP A 523 23.20 3.75 -9.78
N VAL A 524 24.44 3.25 -9.68
CA VAL A 524 25.67 3.94 -10.07
C VAL A 524 25.93 3.86 -11.58
N SER A 525 24.93 4.08 -12.43
CA SER A 525 25.03 3.95 -13.89
C SER A 525 25.83 5.08 -14.60
N TRP A 526 26.89 5.61 -14.01
CA TRP A 526 27.53 6.86 -14.45
C TRP A 526 29.05 6.76 -14.55
N ILE A 527 29.56 6.15 -15.62
CA ILE A 527 30.96 6.36 -16.02
C ILE A 527 31.00 7.54 -17.00
N GLY A 528 31.33 8.75 -16.51
CA GLY A 528 31.77 9.85 -17.39
C GLY A 528 31.11 11.23 -17.23
N GLU A 529 30.15 11.44 -16.33
CA GLU A 529 29.53 12.77 -16.11
C GLU A 529 29.83 13.35 -14.73
N THR A 530 30.14 14.64 -14.68
CA THR A 530 30.34 15.39 -13.45
C THR A 530 28.97 15.73 -12.87
N GLN A 531 28.50 14.97 -11.87
CA GLN A 531 27.26 15.30 -11.19
C GLN A 531 27.43 16.49 -10.23
N THR A 532 26.51 17.43 -10.32
CA THR A 532 26.34 18.57 -9.41
C THR A 532 25.02 18.47 -8.62
N SER A 533 24.42 17.27 -8.55
CA SER A 533 23.08 17.10 -7.98
C SER A 533 23.10 16.35 -6.63
N ASP A 534 22.59 17.03 -5.60
CA ASP A 534 22.42 16.52 -4.24
C ASP A 534 21.20 15.58 -4.11
N GLN A 535 20.86 14.80 -5.14
CA GLN A 535 19.61 14.03 -5.19
C GLN A 535 19.84 12.55 -4.81
N LEU A 536 19.13 12.08 -3.78
CA LEU A 536 19.07 10.68 -3.36
C LEU A 536 18.02 9.93 -4.21
N THR A 537 18.38 8.79 -4.80
CA THR A 537 17.42 7.91 -5.52
C THR A 537 17.69 6.43 -5.27
N CYS A 538 17.68 5.98 -4.01
CA CYS A 538 17.76 4.56 -3.68
C CYS A 538 16.40 3.88 -3.81
N VAL A 539 16.25 2.95 -4.77
CA VAL A 539 14.97 2.25 -5.02
C VAL A 539 15.04 0.75 -4.68
N ASN A 540 16.21 0.10 -4.74
CA ASN A 540 16.41 -1.33 -4.40
C ASN A 540 17.87 -1.70 -4.12
N GLN A 541 18.80 -1.01 -4.79
CA GLN A 541 20.24 -1.15 -4.62
C GLN A 541 20.85 0.22 -4.37
N CYS A 542 21.82 0.30 -3.46
CA CYS A 542 22.47 1.55 -3.09
C CYS A 542 23.98 1.42 -3.10
N ALA A 543 24.64 2.50 -3.51
CA ALA A 543 26.02 2.77 -3.13
C ALA A 543 26.05 3.73 -1.94
N LEU A 544 26.95 3.49 -0.99
CA LEU A 544 27.06 4.31 0.23
C LEU A 544 28.27 5.24 0.11
N GLU A 545 28.04 6.50 -0.23
CA GLU A 545 29.09 7.52 -0.29
C GLU A 545 29.44 8.02 1.12
N SER A 546 30.72 8.17 1.41
CA SER A 546 31.21 8.68 2.69
C SER A 546 30.83 10.16 2.88
N LEU A 547 30.20 10.50 4.00
CA LEU A 547 29.78 11.88 4.28
C LEU A 547 30.93 12.90 4.19
N ASN A 548 32.08 12.57 4.79
CA ASN A 548 33.25 13.45 4.91
C ASN A 548 34.37 13.19 3.89
N TYR A 549 34.16 12.28 2.93
CA TYR A 549 35.10 12.00 1.83
C TYR A 549 34.29 11.86 0.55
N GLY A 550 33.94 13.02 -0.04
CA GLY A 550 33.13 13.08 -1.25
C GLY A 550 33.76 12.29 -2.39
N ASN A 551 32.89 11.64 -3.17
CA ASN A 551 33.25 10.74 -4.27
C ASN A 551 34.04 9.47 -3.85
N GLU A 552 34.02 9.10 -2.56
CA GLU A 552 34.48 7.79 -2.10
C GLU A 552 33.33 6.98 -1.50
N TYR A 553 33.24 5.72 -1.90
CA TYR A 553 32.12 4.84 -1.59
C TYR A 553 32.57 3.64 -0.78
N MET A 554 31.68 3.13 0.06
CA MET A 554 31.81 1.81 0.66
C MET A 554 31.76 0.75 -0.44
N ARG A 555 32.75 -0.13 -0.46
CA ARG A 555 32.83 -1.22 -1.42
C ARG A 555 33.62 -2.39 -0.87
N HIS A 556 33.41 -3.59 -1.39
CA HIS A 556 34.28 -4.71 -1.05
C HIS A 556 35.51 -4.77 -1.98
N LYS A 557 36.59 -5.36 -1.48
CA LYS A 557 37.78 -5.73 -2.26
C LYS A 557 38.49 -6.88 -1.59
N SER A 558 38.63 -7.99 -2.30
CA SER A 558 39.17 -9.23 -1.71
C SER A 558 38.44 -9.58 -0.41
N TRP A 559 37.10 -9.54 -0.46
CA TRP A 559 36.15 -9.78 0.64
C TRP A 559 36.02 -8.66 1.68
N VAL A 560 37.03 -7.80 1.88
CA VAL A 560 37.01 -6.77 2.94
C VAL A 560 36.32 -5.50 2.45
N LEU A 561 35.54 -4.83 3.30
CA LEU A 561 34.97 -3.53 3.00
C LEU A 561 36.01 -2.42 3.18
N ILE A 562 36.11 -1.58 2.16
CA ILE A 562 37.00 -0.42 2.08
C ILE A 562 36.24 0.79 1.54
N ARG A 563 36.80 1.97 1.73
CA ARG A 563 36.29 3.23 1.21
C ARG A 563 37.21 3.71 0.09
N THR A 564 36.76 3.76 -1.17
CA THR A 564 37.55 4.36 -2.27
C THR A 564 36.65 4.96 -3.36
N PRO A 565 37.20 5.74 -4.31
CA PRO A 565 36.48 6.14 -5.51
C PRO A 565 36.10 4.95 -6.40
N ILE A 566 35.06 5.13 -7.21
CA ILE A 566 34.62 4.20 -8.26
C ILE A 566 35.24 4.64 -9.58
N ASN A 567 36.06 3.80 -10.22
CA ASN A 567 36.75 4.13 -11.47
C ASN A 567 36.50 3.11 -12.60
N SER A 568 35.72 2.07 -12.34
CA SER A 568 35.45 0.98 -13.27
C SER A 568 34.09 0.34 -13.00
N VAL A 569 33.58 -0.41 -13.98
CA VAL A 569 32.35 -1.22 -13.83
C VAL A 569 32.49 -2.24 -12.69
N LEU A 570 33.70 -2.75 -12.45
CA LEU A 570 33.94 -3.65 -11.33
C LEU A 570 33.87 -2.90 -9.99
N ASP A 571 34.45 -1.70 -9.87
CA ASP A 571 34.32 -0.90 -8.65
C ASP A 571 32.86 -0.50 -8.38
N GLN A 572 32.09 -0.25 -9.45
CA GLN A 572 30.65 0.01 -9.36
C GLN A 572 29.93 -1.20 -8.75
N ALA A 573 30.13 -2.39 -9.33
CA ALA A 573 29.50 -3.61 -8.84
C ALA A 573 29.97 -3.96 -7.41
N ASP A 574 31.24 -3.70 -7.07
CA ASP A 574 31.80 -3.90 -5.73
C ASP A 574 31.23 -2.93 -4.68
N SER A 575 30.65 -1.80 -5.11
CA SER A 575 30.11 -0.73 -4.25
C SER A 575 28.59 -0.71 -4.15
N THR A 576 27.91 -1.62 -4.87
CA THR A 576 26.45 -1.66 -4.96
C THR A 576 25.92 -2.78 -4.06
N PHE A 577 24.97 -2.43 -3.19
CA PHE A 577 24.37 -3.36 -2.23
C PHE A 577 22.85 -3.35 -2.29
N SER A 578 22.24 -4.54 -2.25
CA SER A 578 20.80 -4.74 -2.10
C SER A 578 20.44 -4.76 -0.61
N PHE A 579 19.38 -4.06 -0.22
CA PHE A 579 18.93 -3.98 1.18
C PHE A 579 17.76 -4.95 1.41
N HIS A 580 17.96 -5.92 2.30
CA HIS A 580 16.97 -6.95 2.62
C HIS A 580 16.41 -6.72 4.02
N LEU A 581 15.12 -6.42 4.12
CA LEU A 581 14.44 -6.29 5.42
C LEU A 581 14.43 -7.63 6.16
N VAL A 582 14.76 -7.57 7.45
CA VAL A 582 14.71 -8.71 8.36
C VAL A 582 13.58 -8.49 9.36
N GLU A 583 12.54 -9.32 9.31
CA GLU A 583 11.48 -9.28 10.32
C GLU A 583 12.08 -9.58 11.72
N PRO A 584 11.64 -8.88 12.79
CA PRO A 584 12.13 -9.15 14.13
C PRO A 584 11.72 -10.56 14.58
N ILE A 585 12.72 -11.40 14.85
CA ILE A 585 12.53 -12.73 15.43
C ILE A 585 11.95 -12.54 16.84
N GLN A 586 10.72 -13.00 17.08
CA GLN A 586 10.19 -13.16 18.43
C GLN A 586 11.15 -14.05 19.24
N ALA A 587 11.56 -13.61 20.44
CA ALA A 587 12.36 -14.42 21.34
C ALA A 587 11.70 -15.81 21.52
N PRO A 588 12.42 -16.92 21.27
CA PRO A 588 11.80 -18.24 21.25
C PRO A 588 11.40 -18.65 22.67
N ASP A 589 10.12 -18.96 22.83
CA ASP A 589 9.61 -19.64 24.01
C ASP A 589 10.21 -21.06 24.05
N SER A 590 10.96 -21.36 25.10
CA SER A 590 11.60 -22.65 25.27
C SER A 590 10.55 -23.72 25.61
N ASN A 591 9.95 -24.35 24.61
CA ASN A 591 9.44 -25.74 24.60
C ASN A 591 8.45 -25.97 23.46
N THR A 592 8.93 -26.31 22.25
CA THR A 592 8.22 -27.26 21.35
C THR A 592 9.15 -27.73 20.21
N LEU A 593 9.05 -29.01 19.87
CA LEU A 593 9.73 -29.73 18.77
C LEU A 593 9.33 -29.19 17.37
N PRO A 594 10.12 -29.46 16.32
CA PRO A 594 10.09 -28.68 15.07
C PRO A 594 8.96 -29.14 14.11
N PRO A 595 8.36 -28.25 13.31
CA PRO A 595 7.70 -28.63 12.09
C PRO A 595 8.65 -28.55 10.88
N ALA A 596 8.49 -29.57 10.04
CA ALA A 596 9.05 -29.85 8.73
C ALA A 596 9.53 -28.68 7.87
N SER A 597 10.66 -28.93 7.20
CA SER A 597 11.22 -28.23 6.04
C SER A 597 10.15 -27.71 5.07
N VAL A 598 10.02 -26.39 5.00
CA VAL A 598 9.41 -25.68 3.88
C VAL A 598 10.55 -25.10 3.07
N GLY A 599 10.58 -25.44 1.78
CA GLY A 599 11.63 -25.04 0.85
C GLY A 599 11.76 -23.52 0.74
N GLU A 600 13.01 -23.11 0.58
CA GLU A 600 13.49 -21.78 0.26
C GLU A 600 12.65 -21.14 -0.86
N ASN A 601 12.01 -20.02 -0.55
CA ASN A 601 11.52 -19.00 -1.48
C ASN A 601 11.35 -17.71 -0.67
N THR A 602 12.45 -17.07 -0.29
CA THR A 602 12.46 -15.73 0.29
C THR A 602 12.38 -14.71 -0.84
N VAL A 603 11.20 -14.16 -1.09
CA VAL A 603 10.92 -13.16 -2.13
C VAL A 603 10.88 -11.76 -1.50
N SER A 604 11.68 -10.84 -2.05
CA SER A 604 11.82 -9.43 -1.63
C SER A 604 10.69 -8.54 -2.22
N PRO A 605 10.15 -7.53 -1.49
CA PRO A 605 8.93 -6.83 -1.89
C PRO A 605 9.19 -5.42 -2.46
N VAL A 606 9.61 -5.27 -3.72
CA VAL A 606 9.48 -3.98 -4.43
C VAL A 606 9.26 -4.23 -5.93
N LEU A 607 8.04 -3.98 -6.39
CA LEU A 607 7.56 -4.05 -7.78
C LEU A 607 8.21 -2.96 -8.68
N GLY A 608 9.54 -3.05 -8.86
CA GLY A 608 10.28 -2.33 -9.92
C GLY A 608 10.67 -3.25 -11.09
N VAL A 609 10.73 -4.56 -10.85
CA VAL A 609 11.01 -5.60 -11.86
C VAL A 609 9.87 -6.64 -11.92
N TYR A 610 9.05 -6.74 -10.87
CA TYR A 610 8.00 -7.75 -10.76
C TYR A 610 6.71 -7.42 -11.54
N ALA A 611 6.52 -6.24 -12.13
CA ALA A 611 5.21 -5.89 -12.71
C ALA A 611 4.95 -6.76 -13.96
N GLU A 612 5.98 -6.94 -14.79
CA GLU A 612 5.91 -7.83 -15.94
C GLU A 612 5.76 -9.29 -15.50
N ASP A 613 6.54 -9.77 -14.52
CA ASP A 613 6.45 -11.16 -14.04
C ASP A 613 5.14 -11.46 -13.30
N ALA A 614 4.63 -10.55 -12.47
CA ALA A 614 3.35 -10.67 -11.79
C ALA A 614 2.19 -10.60 -12.78
N MET A 615 2.26 -9.71 -13.78
CA MET A 615 1.27 -9.64 -14.85
C MET A 615 1.33 -10.88 -15.75
N LEU A 616 2.52 -11.42 -16.02
CA LEU A 616 2.71 -12.64 -16.81
C LEU A 616 2.22 -13.88 -16.06
N ASN A 617 2.55 -14.01 -14.77
CA ASN A 617 2.05 -15.07 -13.91
C ASN A 617 0.54 -14.95 -13.69
N GLY A 618 0.04 -13.72 -13.51
CA GLY A 618 -1.38 -13.38 -13.49
C GLY A 618 -2.09 -13.76 -14.78
N PHE A 619 -1.53 -13.42 -15.93
CA PHE A 619 -2.03 -13.83 -17.23
C PHE A 619 -2.06 -15.34 -17.36
N ASN A 620 -0.96 -16.02 -17.00
CA ASN A 620 -0.90 -17.49 -17.03
C ASN A 620 -1.98 -18.10 -16.14
N PHE A 621 -2.20 -17.52 -14.97
CA PHE A 621 -3.25 -17.93 -14.04
C PHE A 621 -4.65 -17.75 -14.64
N ILE A 622 -4.97 -16.58 -15.23
CA ILE A 622 -6.22 -16.30 -15.95
C ILE A 622 -6.39 -17.31 -17.08
N PHE A 623 -5.38 -17.45 -17.93
CA PHE A 623 -5.41 -18.26 -19.13
C PHE A 623 -5.62 -19.76 -18.83
N HIS A 624 -4.89 -20.30 -17.85
CA HIS A 624 -4.98 -21.72 -17.50
C HIS A 624 -6.26 -22.07 -16.75
N ASN A 625 -6.75 -21.19 -15.87
CA ASN A 625 -7.92 -21.49 -15.07
C ASN A 625 -9.25 -21.16 -15.77
N ILE A 626 -9.25 -20.21 -16.69
CA ILE A 626 -10.48 -19.71 -17.33
C ILE A 626 -10.58 -20.18 -18.78
N LEU A 627 -9.59 -19.84 -19.61
CA LEU A 627 -9.71 -19.99 -21.06
C LEU A 627 -9.50 -21.46 -21.50
N LYS A 628 -8.66 -22.23 -20.80
CA LYS A 628 -8.42 -23.66 -21.13
C LYS A 628 -9.50 -24.64 -20.65
N ARG A 629 -10.40 -24.27 -19.73
CA ARG A 629 -11.30 -25.26 -19.10
C ARG A 629 -12.56 -25.53 -19.95
N PRO A 630 -12.87 -26.80 -20.30
CA PRO A 630 -14.02 -27.14 -21.16
C PRO A 630 -15.40 -26.78 -20.58
N GLU A 631 -15.53 -26.67 -19.26
CA GLU A 631 -16.79 -26.38 -18.57
C GLU A 631 -17.07 -24.86 -18.48
N ALA A 632 -16.03 -24.03 -18.32
CA ALA A 632 -16.11 -22.56 -18.46
C ALA A 632 -16.36 -22.10 -19.92
N ASN A 633 -16.12 -23.01 -20.88
CA ASN A 633 -16.21 -22.77 -22.33
C ASN A 633 -17.62 -22.82 -22.93
N ARG A 634 -18.69 -23.00 -22.14
CA ARG A 634 -20.03 -23.19 -22.73
C ARG A 634 -20.81 -21.91 -23.09
N ALA A 635 -20.37 -20.72 -22.68
CA ALA A 635 -20.97 -19.45 -23.15
C ALA A 635 -20.04 -18.23 -23.17
N HIS A 636 -19.12 -18.06 -22.20
CA HIS A 636 -18.49 -16.76 -21.93
C HIS A 636 -17.11 -16.56 -22.60
N GLY A 637 -16.24 -17.58 -22.60
CA GLY A 637 -15.02 -17.59 -23.42
C GLY A 637 -15.28 -17.48 -24.93
N GLN A 638 -16.51 -17.74 -25.36
CA GLN A 638 -16.93 -17.57 -26.75
C GLN A 638 -17.00 -16.11 -27.18
N ARG A 639 -17.16 -15.12 -26.27
CA ARG A 639 -17.23 -13.71 -26.68
C ARG A 639 -15.90 -13.23 -27.25
N ILE A 640 -14.77 -13.46 -26.57
CA ILE A 640 -13.44 -13.15 -27.14
C ILE A 640 -13.12 -14.04 -28.32
N VAL A 641 -13.38 -15.36 -28.24
CA VAL A 641 -13.16 -16.26 -29.38
C VAL A 641 -13.98 -15.83 -30.60
N SER A 642 -15.17 -15.24 -30.39
CA SER A 642 -16.01 -14.65 -31.43
C SER A 642 -15.57 -13.27 -31.88
N LEU A 643 -14.76 -12.55 -31.09
CA LEU A 643 -14.10 -11.29 -31.47
C LEU A 643 -12.78 -11.56 -32.21
N ILE A 644 -12.07 -12.65 -31.92
CA ILE A 644 -10.68 -12.89 -32.38
C ILE A 644 -10.55 -14.00 -33.45
N GLY A 645 -11.54 -14.90 -33.63
CA GLY A 645 -11.42 -16.03 -34.57
C GLY A 645 -11.89 -15.76 -36.01
N ASN A 646 -11.09 -16.14 -37.02
CA ASN A 646 -11.32 -16.09 -38.49
C ASN A 646 -12.43 -15.14 -38.97
N LYS A 647 -12.00 -13.93 -39.33
CA LYS A 647 -12.84 -12.78 -39.63
C LYS A 647 -12.41 -12.12 -40.94
N THR A 648 -13.36 -11.47 -41.61
CA THR A 648 -13.09 -10.50 -42.67
C THR A 648 -12.29 -9.32 -42.11
N ASP A 649 -11.63 -8.53 -42.96
CA ASP A 649 -10.88 -7.35 -42.50
C ASP A 649 -11.75 -6.37 -41.69
N GLU A 650 -13.02 -6.21 -42.05
CA GLU A 650 -13.99 -5.38 -41.32
C GLU A 650 -14.26 -5.92 -39.91
N GLU A 651 -14.43 -7.23 -39.78
CA GLU A 651 -14.68 -7.85 -38.48
C GLU A 651 -13.43 -7.84 -37.57
N VAL A 652 -12.22 -7.89 -38.15
CA VAL A 652 -10.97 -7.72 -37.41
C VAL A 652 -10.85 -6.29 -36.87
N GLU A 653 -11.12 -5.29 -37.72
CA GLU A 653 -11.09 -3.89 -37.30
C GLU A 653 -12.10 -3.59 -36.20
N ASN A 654 -13.33 -4.12 -36.30
CA ASN A 654 -14.35 -3.96 -35.26
C ASN A 654 -13.92 -4.57 -33.92
N ALA A 655 -13.24 -5.72 -33.94
CA ALA A 655 -12.72 -6.34 -32.73
C ALA A 655 -11.58 -5.53 -32.10
N ILE A 656 -10.68 -4.98 -32.92
CA ILE A 656 -9.60 -4.10 -32.43
C ILE A 656 -10.19 -2.84 -31.81
N ASN A 657 -11.18 -2.20 -32.45
CA ASN A 657 -11.87 -1.03 -31.92
C ASN A 657 -12.53 -1.32 -30.55
N TYR A 658 -13.14 -2.49 -30.41
CA TYR A 658 -13.72 -2.93 -29.13
C TYR A 658 -12.65 -3.11 -28.06
N ILE A 659 -11.53 -3.78 -28.40
CA ILE A 659 -10.42 -4.01 -27.48
C ILE A 659 -9.84 -2.66 -27.03
N ASP A 660 -9.61 -1.75 -27.97
CA ASP A 660 -9.06 -0.43 -27.72
C ASP A 660 -9.96 0.38 -26.78
N LEU A 661 -11.27 0.41 -27.07
CA LEU A 661 -12.23 1.06 -26.19
C LEU A 661 -12.23 0.45 -24.78
N MET A 662 -12.37 -0.87 -24.66
CA MET A 662 -12.68 -1.52 -23.37
C MET A 662 -11.47 -1.76 -22.48
N PHE A 663 -10.27 -1.97 -23.06
CA PHE A 663 -9.05 -2.28 -22.30
C PHE A 663 -8.14 -1.07 -22.15
N THR A 664 -7.88 -0.35 -23.23
CA THR A 664 -6.91 0.77 -23.26
C THR A 664 -7.58 2.14 -23.22
N SER A 665 -8.91 2.22 -23.12
CA SER A 665 -9.66 3.47 -23.09
C SER A 665 -9.36 4.37 -24.30
N GLY A 666 -9.16 3.77 -25.48
CA GLY A 666 -8.83 4.46 -26.73
C GLY A 666 -7.37 4.90 -26.87
N GLU A 667 -6.50 4.48 -25.95
CA GLU A 667 -5.07 4.86 -25.94
C GLU A 667 -4.18 3.80 -26.61
N MET A 668 -4.74 2.84 -27.36
CA MET A 668 -3.94 1.82 -28.04
C MET A 668 -3.05 2.45 -29.11
N SER A 669 -1.76 2.19 -29.03
CA SER A 669 -0.79 2.65 -30.02
C SER A 669 -0.98 1.98 -31.38
N ASP A 670 -0.61 2.68 -32.46
CA ASP A 670 -0.62 2.12 -33.82
C ASP A 670 0.22 0.84 -33.93
N ALA A 671 1.33 0.77 -33.19
CA ALA A 671 2.19 -0.41 -33.14
C ALA A 671 1.44 -1.62 -32.54
N MET A 672 0.80 -1.43 -31.40
CA MET A 672 -0.02 -2.46 -30.74
C MET A 672 -1.18 -2.91 -31.64
N ARG A 673 -1.91 -1.95 -32.20
CA ARG A 673 -3.01 -2.19 -33.15
C ARG A 673 -2.57 -3.03 -34.35
N ASN A 674 -1.43 -2.69 -34.96
CA ASN A 674 -0.89 -3.43 -36.10
C ASN A 674 -0.48 -4.86 -35.73
N GLU A 675 0.09 -5.06 -34.55
CA GLU A 675 0.50 -6.39 -34.08
C GLU A 675 -0.71 -7.27 -33.73
N ILE A 676 -1.73 -6.73 -33.05
CA ILE A 676 -3.00 -7.44 -32.82
C ILE A 676 -3.62 -7.85 -34.16
N LYS A 677 -3.67 -6.93 -35.12
CA LYS A 677 -4.17 -7.22 -36.47
C LYS A 677 -3.38 -8.34 -37.14
N HIS A 678 -2.06 -8.32 -37.03
CA HIS A 678 -1.20 -9.37 -37.58
C HIS A 678 -1.52 -10.75 -36.95
N ILE A 679 -1.61 -10.82 -35.61
CA ILE A 679 -1.96 -12.04 -34.87
C ILE A 679 -3.33 -12.58 -35.29
N MET A 680 -4.34 -11.71 -35.42
CA MET A 680 -5.71 -12.09 -35.80
C MET A 680 -5.81 -12.59 -37.24
N GLN A 681 -5.00 -12.06 -38.15
CA GLN A 681 -5.02 -12.44 -39.57
C GLN A 681 -4.17 -13.67 -39.90
N HIS A 682 -3.10 -13.94 -39.15
CA HIS A 682 -2.09 -14.96 -39.52
C HIS A 682 -2.09 -16.20 -38.60
N GLN A 683 -2.69 -16.14 -37.41
CA GLN A 683 -2.74 -17.27 -36.48
C GLN A 683 -3.94 -18.17 -36.78
N SER A 684 -3.70 -19.33 -37.39
CA SER A 684 -4.75 -20.29 -37.77
C SER A 684 -5.47 -20.96 -36.58
N ASP A 685 -4.81 -21.03 -35.42
CA ASP A 685 -5.38 -21.54 -34.17
C ASP A 685 -6.06 -20.39 -33.41
N ARG A 686 -7.39 -20.40 -33.40
CA ARG A 686 -8.20 -19.38 -32.71
C ARG A 686 -7.85 -19.25 -31.22
N TYR A 687 -7.53 -20.35 -30.55
CA TYR A 687 -7.21 -20.34 -29.13
C TYR A 687 -5.85 -19.69 -28.87
N ARG A 688 -4.86 -19.96 -29.74
CA ARG A 688 -3.56 -19.27 -29.69
C ARG A 688 -3.68 -17.79 -30.03
N SER A 689 -4.50 -17.43 -31.02
CA SER A 689 -4.71 -16.02 -31.40
C SER A 689 -5.27 -15.20 -30.23
N VAL A 690 -6.25 -15.75 -29.51
CA VAL A 690 -6.78 -15.14 -28.28
C VAL A 690 -5.71 -15.04 -27.20
N ARG A 691 -4.97 -16.11 -26.94
CA ARG A 691 -3.90 -16.10 -25.93
C ARG A 691 -2.88 -15.00 -26.21
N ASP A 692 -2.36 -14.97 -27.43
CA ASP A 692 -1.23 -14.13 -27.80
C ASP A 692 -1.65 -12.66 -27.79
N THR A 693 -2.85 -12.36 -28.29
CA THR A 693 -3.45 -11.01 -28.21
C THR A 693 -3.61 -10.54 -26.77
N MET A 694 -4.16 -11.40 -25.91
CA MET A 694 -4.43 -11.03 -24.51
C MET A 694 -3.13 -10.91 -23.71
N MET A 695 -2.17 -11.81 -23.91
CA MET A 695 -0.84 -11.71 -23.28
C MET A 695 -0.20 -10.37 -23.62
N MET A 696 -0.19 -10.01 -24.91
CA MET A 696 0.41 -8.77 -25.39
C MET A 696 -0.26 -7.53 -24.80
N LEU A 697 -1.60 -7.53 -24.70
CA LEU A 697 -2.34 -6.44 -24.04
C LEU A 697 -2.00 -6.35 -22.55
N PHE A 698 -1.98 -7.47 -21.82
CA PHE A 698 -1.72 -7.46 -20.38
C PHE A 698 -0.33 -6.94 -20.01
N THR A 699 0.65 -7.15 -20.86
CA THR A 699 2.03 -6.72 -20.64
C THR A 699 2.35 -5.40 -21.34
N SER A 700 1.38 -4.75 -22.00
CA SER A 700 1.64 -3.51 -22.74
C SER A 700 1.57 -2.27 -21.84
N PRO A 701 2.43 -1.26 -22.07
CA PRO A 701 2.29 0.05 -21.45
C PRO A 701 0.90 0.67 -21.69
N ASP A 702 0.35 0.51 -22.90
CA ASP A 702 -0.96 1.01 -23.33
C ASP A 702 -2.10 0.52 -22.41
N PHE A 703 -1.99 -0.71 -21.90
CA PHE A 703 -2.93 -1.24 -20.92
C PHE A 703 -2.49 -0.93 -19.50
N MET A 704 -1.22 -1.12 -19.14
CA MET A 704 -0.73 -0.97 -17.76
C MET A 704 -0.98 0.41 -17.18
N VAL A 705 -1.00 1.45 -18.03
CA VAL A 705 -1.35 2.82 -17.61
C VAL A 705 -2.85 3.03 -17.74
N GLN A 706 -3.51 3.21 -16.60
CA GLN A 706 -4.89 3.68 -16.52
C GLN A 706 -4.91 5.21 -16.65
N ARG A 707 -5.33 5.73 -17.81
CA ARG A 707 -5.50 7.16 -18.09
C ARG A 707 -6.92 7.64 -17.87
#